data_AF-A0AAQ2I2G5-F1
#
_entry.id   AF-A0AAQ2I2G5-F1
#
_cell.length_a   1.000
_cell.length_b   1.000
_cell.length_c   1.000
_cell.angle_alpha   90.00
_cell.angle_beta   90.00
_cell.angle_gamma   90.00
#
_symmetry.space_group_name_H-M   'P 1'
#
loop_
_entity.id
_entity.type
_entity.pdbx_description
1 polymer ?
#
loop_
_entity_poly.entity_id
_entity_poly.type
_entity_poly.pdbx_seq_one_letter_code
_entity_poly.pdbx_strand_id
1 'polypeptide(L)'
;MAQEAHARNSILALREPEITGRTKPILPSGEWGINRAAAMEVYPDHGLEVFVPAWNEMRRGDVTVLLLDGKEVDRHVIFDEAEVGDRVTLFVAPRHLATGSKELTYWVEAGNNARETFTPPVKIYVKLEIPGGQDTDEGPGHSNLFMHIPEEIVQGIVDSETADKGVPITIRNESPTGKPYPDIAIGDCCECSWGGVFISSAPVTAEQINDPAGNPITILVTRNFIEKAGDTDEVGLAVAFRVRDIVHNYSEDWCKETRIKVSLGTALLTAPIAKQAVNNVLDLDSLNDDAILAQVFAKAPEFEHGDIIELKVRGTTLEGDSVELKAPEQIVDNLPHIYEFALLNADLRKLVKTQVVFEYKVVRATDTFRSKGQFVQVNGEAVRLEAPVAEDEKEGALNPDLPSTRVLIPKNDTFNVGDAIELVWFGQRPNGIYNPPLEWYFPNADELAQDDGFFIKVDGVHVKALEGGTLILSYVHWREEGGQAVGRTSRSAASLNVGEPRFELVSPIVEGEKDGALEPADLPNGVTRLIAPRSFTPTKPGDKVTYDWQGEKSGPHTDSIDITVLNQDRDIAFSLNAQFIATHLEPNRDHKVSVSYKIWRKETDTNSQSNPLTFSVGTAQEIKLPVASFSEAKEDQLSPDDVYPGGATVVIGESAALQTDDEITVTVVGKNTTTYPHTVLATEAGKELRAIKVPHAVIIANLEGSISMFYTVLRQTGSTDGPSNPSVYDIRRVIGNGTLKIMGARYNRSTLRASGATRILSAFNVTTGLPLQAQWKYPSDNDWVTAATWRDSKPQEPLQVRTSEDQVTLNPANIIGNGIGGDVKGRAAFVAHRDVGDVAGWGNAAHGADIPSAIITMDDIVEVSCARSAYAARRANGAVVAWGSATEGGSMIGIDPLGFVEVIGNQGAFAGLKSPGQVFAWGTGINGGTVPDEIGDRKDIVRIVAAAHAFAAIRTDGKVMAWGWDVYGGVIPDQIASLTDIEDVIGGGGGFAALRSNGRVVAWGNPYFGGAVSAEIAAMTDIIELTCANGGAFTARRSTGRVVAWGHAMYGGRIDPLIGDLTDIVEVSSTLFAFAARRGNGHVVAWCDASYGGAVPADIARLDDIVQVCGASTAFAALRKNGTVVAWGDATSGGDTTPVASELTQVLALYSNAHGFTALTADGRVVTWGHPSGGGDSSAVQDRLRGKVSYRATPASRGLALKASRWVELKAAPESLAAEPTDFP
;
A
#
# COMPACT_ATOMS: atom_id res chain seq x y z
N MET A 1 -48.05 -5.17 -19.38
CA MET A 1 -48.63 -6.25 -20.22
C MET A 1 -47.67 -7.40 -20.51
N ALA A 2 -46.36 -7.21 -20.72
CA ALA A 2 -45.40 -8.32 -20.88
C ALA A 2 -45.00 -8.99 -19.53
N GLN A 3 -44.84 -8.21 -18.45
CA GLN A 3 -44.56 -8.72 -17.09
C GLN A 3 -45.69 -9.63 -16.53
N GLU A 4 -46.95 -9.33 -16.81
CA GLU A 4 -48.09 -10.14 -16.34
C GLU A 4 -48.25 -11.49 -17.06
N ALA A 5 -47.61 -11.68 -18.22
CA ALA A 5 -47.70 -12.92 -18.99
C ALA A 5 -46.70 -13.99 -18.54
N HIS A 6 -45.56 -13.59 -17.95
CA HIS A 6 -44.53 -14.53 -17.48
C HIS A 6 -44.80 -15.03 -16.04
N ALA A 7 -45.48 -14.22 -15.21
CA ALA A 7 -45.88 -14.57 -13.85
C ALA A 7 -46.88 -15.76 -13.75
N ARG A 8 -47.44 -16.25 -14.87
CA ARG A 8 -48.38 -17.39 -14.86
C ARG A 8 -47.73 -18.78 -14.97
N ASN A 9 -46.42 -18.86 -15.25
CA ASN A 9 -45.68 -20.14 -15.36
C ASN A 9 -44.31 -20.14 -14.65
N SER A 10 -43.91 -19.03 -14.02
CA SER A 10 -42.70 -18.89 -13.22
C SER A 10 -42.93 -19.44 -11.81
N ILE A 11 -42.09 -20.37 -11.35
CA ILE A 11 -42.21 -20.94 -9.99
C ILE A 11 -41.62 -19.95 -8.97
N LEU A 12 -40.51 -19.28 -9.31
CA LEU A 12 -39.81 -18.36 -8.42
C LEU A 12 -40.30 -16.91 -8.49
N ALA A 13 -41.11 -16.55 -9.50
CA ALA A 13 -41.66 -15.21 -9.71
C ALA A 13 -40.62 -14.08 -9.70
N LEU A 14 -39.50 -14.27 -10.43
CA LEU A 14 -38.38 -13.34 -10.48
C LEU A 14 -38.79 -11.93 -10.94
N ARG A 15 -38.28 -10.89 -10.27
CA ARG A 15 -38.60 -9.47 -10.50
C ARG A 15 -37.42 -8.70 -11.11
N GLU A 16 -37.67 -7.50 -11.64
CA GLU A 16 -36.61 -6.63 -12.19
C GLU A 16 -35.56 -6.31 -11.11
N PRO A 17 -34.25 -6.46 -11.41
CA PRO A 17 -33.20 -6.07 -10.47
C PRO A 17 -33.17 -4.54 -10.28
N GLU A 18 -32.90 -4.10 -9.06
CA GLU A 18 -32.78 -2.68 -8.71
C GLU A 18 -31.31 -2.26 -8.82
N ILE A 19 -31.05 -1.14 -9.49
CA ILE A 19 -29.68 -0.67 -9.78
C ILE A 19 -29.47 0.67 -9.07
N THR A 20 -28.49 0.72 -8.16
CA THR A 20 -28.15 1.93 -7.42
C THR A 20 -27.52 2.96 -8.35
N GLY A 21 -27.91 4.23 -8.22
CA GLY A 21 -27.32 5.33 -9.01
C GLY A 21 -27.76 5.44 -10.47
N ARG A 22 -28.80 4.71 -10.90
CA ARG A 22 -29.39 4.88 -12.24
C ARG A 22 -30.08 6.24 -12.43
N THR A 23 -29.97 6.83 -13.63
CA THR A 23 -30.58 8.13 -13.96
C THR A 23 -32.11 8.14 -13.82
N LYS A 24 -32.69 9.26 -13.35
CA LYS A 24 -34.14 9.53 -13.40
C LYS A 24 -34.38 10.92 -14.02
N PRO A 25 -35.24 11.05 -15.05
CA PRO A 25 -35.98 10.00 -15.76
C PRO A 25 -35.07 9.07 -16.60
N ILE A 26 -35.66 8.00 -17.16
CA ILE A 26 -34.98 7.10 -18.11
C ILE A 26 -34.47 7.90 -19.32
N LEU A 27 -33.34 7.50 -19.90
CA LEU A 27 -32.78 8.20 -21.06
C LEU A 27 -33.76 8.15 -22.23
N PRO A 28 -33.73 9.13 -23.16
CA PRO A 28 -34.56 9.11 -24.36
C PRO A 28 -34.39 7.83 -25.23
N SER A 29 -33.27 7.11 -25.07
CA SER A 29 -33.02 5.82 -25.73
C SER A 29 -33.83 4.65 -25.16
N GLY A 30 -34.49 4.83 -24.01
CA GLY A 30 -35.20 3.78 -23.28
C GLY A 30 -34.31 2.92 -22.39
N GLU A 31 -33.07 3.36 -22.12
CA GLU A 31 -32.10 2.71 -21.26
C GLU A 31 -31.92 3.47 -19.94
N TRP A 32 -31.61 2.74 -18.87
CA TRP A 32 -31.19 3.37 -17.62
C TRP A 32 -29.75 3.85 -17.73
N GLY A 33 -29.50 5.15 -17.57
CA GLY A 33 -28.15 5.70 -17.57
C GLY A 33 -27.42 5.34 -16.28
N ILE A 34 -26.17 4.89 -16.40
CA ILE A 34 -25.28 4.60 -15.29
C ILE A 34 -24.07 5.52 -15.41
N ASN A 35 -23.91 6.41 -14.43
CA ASN A 35 -22.82 7.37 -14.38
C ASN A 35 -21.53 6.74 -13.83
N ARG A 36 -20.40 7.43 -14.00
CA ARG A 36 -19.09 6.98 -13.54
C ARG A 36 -19.10 6.70 -12.04
N ALA A 37 -19.74 7.58 -11.26
CA ALA A 37 -19.82 7.43 -9.82
C ALA A 37 -20.47 6.08 -9.40
N ALA A 38 -21.64 5.77 -9.96
CA ALA A 38 -22.34 4.52 -9.69
C ALA A 38 -21.61 3.28 -10.22
N ALA A 39 -20.89 3.40 -11.33
CA ALA A 39 -20.17 2.29 -11.94
C ALA A 39 -18.84 1.95 -11.23
N MET A 40 -18.15 2.96 -10.66
CA MET A 40 -16.78 2.77 -10.17
C MET A 40 -16.29 3.66 -9.01
N GLU A 41 -17.02 4.69 -8.57
CA GLU A 41 -16.53 5.58 -7.48
C GLU A 41 -17.18 5.32 -6.13
N VAL A 42 -18.47 4.95 -6.11
CA VAL A 42 -19.20 4.70 -4.86
C VAL A 42 -18.66 3.45 -4.15
N TYR A 43 -18.35 2.40 -4.92
CA TYR A 43 -17.69 1.19 -4.43
C TYR A 43 -16.50 0.84 -5.32
N PRO A 44 -15.32 1.46 -5.14
CA PRO A 44 -14.19 1.33 -6.06
C PRO A 44 -13.71 -0.11 -6.30
N ASP A 45 -13.79 -0.95 -5.26
CA ASP A 45 -13.34 -2.34 -5.32
C ASP A 45 -14.43 -3.32 -5.82
N HIS A 46 -15.70 -2.93 -5.80
CA HIS A 46 -16.84 -3.80 -6.10
C HIS A 46 -17.65 -3.38 -7.33
N GLY A 47 -17.69 -2.09 -7.68
CA GLY A 47 -18.35 -1.55 -8.87
C GLY A 47 -19.85 -1.31 -8.72
N LEU A 48 -20.63 -1.53 -9.79
CA LEU A 48 -22.06 -1.22 -9.81
C LEU A 48 -22.84 -2.16 -8.88
N GLU A 49 -23.49 -1.60 -7.88
CA GLU A 49 -24.34 -2.33 -6.95
C GLU A 49 -25.70 -2.65 -7.58
N VAL A 50 -26.11 -3.91 -7.49
CA VAL A 50 -27.36 -4.43 -8.04
C VAL A 50 -28.07 -5.25 -6.97
N PHE A 51 -29.29 -4.86 -6.63
CA PHE A 51 -30.14 -5.65 -5.75
C PHE A 51 -31.05 -6.58 -6.55
N VAL A 52 -30.97 -7.86 -6.23
CA VAL A 52 -31.89 -8.88 -6.72
C VAL A 52 -33.02 -9.04 -5.70
N PRO A 53 -34.29 -8.73 -6.06
CA PRO A 53 -35.40 -8.88 -5.13
C PRO A 53 -35.58 -10.35 -4.67
N ALA A 54 -36.06 -10.53 -3.44
CA ALA A 54 -36.44 -11.85 -2.95
C ALA A 54 -37.45 -12.53 -3.88
N TRP A 55 -37.25 -13.84 -4.08
CA TRP A 55 -38.09 -14.71 -4.91
C TRP A 55 -38.99 -15.60 -4.05
N ASN A 56 -40.00 -16.20 -4.68
CA ASN A 56 -40.91 -17.11 -3.99
C ASN A 56 -40.18 -18.36 -3.50
N GLU A 57 -40.45 -18.77 -2.26
CA GLU A 57 -39.84 -19.93 -1.60
C GLU A 57 -38.31 -19.86 -1.45
N MET A 58 -37.74 -18.64 -1.41
CA MET A 58 -36.34 -18.41 -1.05
C MET A 58 -35.98 -19.13 0.25
N ARG A 59 -34.85 -19.81 0.26
CA ARG A 59 -34.37 -20.59 1.42
C ARG A 59 -32.85 -20.66 1.46
N ARG A 60 -32.34 -21.05 2.62
CA ARG A 60 -30.92 -21.37 2.80
C ARG A 60 -30.45 -22.42 1.79
N GLY A 61 -29.33 -22.13 1.12
CA GLY A 61 -28.70 -22.96 0.10
C GLY A 61 -29.09 -22.63 -1.34
N ASP A 62 -30.06 -21.75 -1.56
CA ASP A 62 -30.36 -21.25 -2.90
C ASP A 62 -29.20 -20.41 -3.44
N VAL A 63 -28.98 -20.44 -4.76
CA VAL A 63 -27.89 -19.74 -5.44
C VAL A 63 -28.45 -18.71 -6.40
N THR A 64 -27.96 -17.47 -6.32
CA THR A 64 -28.30 -16.39 -7.23
C THR A 64 -27.05 -15.91 -7.95
N VAL A 65 -27.15 -15.72 -9.26
CA VAL A 65 -26.04 -15.31 -10.11
C VAL A 65 -26.45 -14.13 -10.98
N LEU A 66 -25.69 -13.05 -10.89
CA LEU A 66 -25.85 -11.86 -11.71
C LEU A 66 -25.09 -12.05 -13.03
N LEU A 67 -25.73 -11.65 -14.14
CA LEU A 67 -25.12 -11.65 -15.46
C LEU A 67 -25.17 -10.29 -16.14
N LEU A 68 -24.05 -9.94 -16.75
CA LEU A 68 -23.91 -8.80 -17.66
C LEU A 68 -23.56 -9.33 -19.04
N ASP A 69 -24.34 -8.96 -20.06
CA ASP A 69 -24.20 -9.44 -21.45
C ASP A 69 -24.14 -10.99 -21.53
N GLY A 70 -24.87 -11.67 -20.65
CA GLY A 70 -24.93 -13.13 -20.55
C GLY A 70 -23.74 -13.80 -19.86
N LYS A 71 -22.75 -13.04 -19.36
CA LYS A 71 -21.63 -13.56 -18.56
C LYS A 71 -21.90 -13.37 -17.07
N GLU A 72 -21.62 -14.40 -16.29
CA GLU A 72 -21.63 -14.30 -14.84
C GLU A 72 -20.58 -13.28 -14.36
N VAL A 73 -21.04 -12.32 -13.56
CA VAL A 73 -20.20 -11.24 -13.01
C VAL A 73 -20.10 -11.31 -11.49
N ASP A 74 -21.12 -11.87 -10.83
CA ASP A 74 -21.12 -12.09 -9.39
C ASP A 74 -22.12 -13.20 -9.00
N ARG A 75 -21.90 -13.81 -7.83
CA ARG A 75 -22.72 -14.89 -7.30
C ARG A 75 -22.86 -14.81 -5.79
N HIS A 76 -24.03 -15.18 -5.31
CA HIS A 76 -24.30 -15.32 -3.89
C HIS A 76 -25.06 -16.61 -3.60
N VAL A 77 -24.75 -17.22 -2.46
CA VAL A 77 -25.49 -18.37 -1.94
C VAL A 77 -26.10 -17.95 -0.62
N ILE A 78 -27.36 -18.26 -0.39
CA ILE A 78 -28.03 -17.90 0.86
C ILE A 78 -27.49 -18.82 1.96
N PHE A 79 -26.68 -18.29 2.86
CA PHE A 79 -25.98 -19.10 3.87
C PHE A 79 -26.61 -18.98 5.26
N ASP A 80 -27.32 -17.90 5.53
CA ASP A 80 -27.96 -17.59 6.81
C ASP A 80 -29.50 -17.60 6.68
N GLU A 81 -30.20 -17.93 7.76
CA GLU A 81 -31.66 -17.80 7.83
C GLU A 81 -32.09 -16.33 7.84
N ALA A 82 -31.24 -15.42 8.33
CA ALA A 82 -31.45 -13.99 8.17
C ALA A 82 -31.48 -13.54 6.70
N GLU A 83 -30.88 -14.36 5.82
CA GLU A 83 -30.88 -14.29 4.36
C GLU A 83 -32.28 -14.32 3.72
N VAL A 84 -33.19 -15.04 4.38
CA VAL A 84 -34.36 -15.62 3.75
C VAL A 84 -35.52 -14.62 3.71
N GLY A 85 -35.92 -14.24 2.50
CA GLY A 85 -36.98 -13.27 2.26
C GLY A 85 -36.46 -11.85 2.01
N ASP A 86 -35.14 -11.63 2.15
CA ASP A 86 -34.48 -10.35 1.87
C ASP A 86 -33.95 -10.28 0.42
N ARG A 87 -33.71 -9.04 -0.05
CA ARG A 87 -33.04 -8.80 -1.35
C ARG A 87 -31.58 -9.25 -1.26
N VAL A 88 -31.05 -9.80 -2.35
CA VAL A 88 -29.65 -10.19 -2.46
C VAL A 88 -28.85 -9.07 -3.12
N THR A 89 -27.78 -8.63 -2.46
CA THR A 89 -26.87 -7.61 -3.01
C THR A 89 -25.76 -8.29 -3.80
N LEU A 90 -25.65 -7.95 -5.08
CA LEU A 90 -24.60 -8.40 -5.99
C LEU A 90 -23.95 -7.20 -6.65
N PHE A 91 -22.73 -7.37 -7.15
CA PHE A 91 -21.97 -6.30 -7.76
C PHE A 91 -21.53 -6.62 -9.18
N VAL A 92 -21.33 -5.58 -9.99
CA VAL A 92 -20.64 -5.69 -11.27
C VAL A 92 -19.31 -4.95 -11.16
N ALA A 93 -18.22 -5.70 -11.00
CA ALA A 93 -16.89 -5.11 -10.84
C ALA A 93 -16.56 -4.11 -11.98
N PRO A 94 -15.86 -2.99 -11.72
CA PRO A 94 -15.65 -1.93 -12.71
C PRO A 94 -15.00 -2.42 -14.01
N ARG A 95 -14.12 -3.43 -13.91
CA ARG A 95 -13.49 -4.12 -15.07
C ARG A 95 -14.49 -4.71 -16.08
N HIS A 96 -15.75 -4.92 -15.69
CA HIS A 96 -16.80 -5.46 -16.54
C HIS A 96 -17.70 -4.36 -17.16
N LEU A 97 -17.59 -3.11 -16.71
CA LEU A 97 -18.49 -1.99 -17.06
C LEU A 97 -17.86 -1.01 -18.06
N ALA A 98 -17.43 -1.49 -19.23
CA ALA A 98 -17.01 -0.57 -20.29
C ALA A 98 -18.20 0.29 -20.80
N THR A 99 -17.92 1.54 -21.19
CA THR A 99 -18.91 2.46 -21.77
C THR A 99 -19.70 1.80 -22.90
N GLY A 100 -21.02 2.01 -22.88
CA GLY A 100 -21.95 1.54 -23.89
C GLY A 100 -23.19 0.86 -23.31
N SER A 101 -24.06 0.43 -24.22
CA SER A 101 -25.28 -0.31 -23.90
C SER A 101 -24.94 -1.72 -23.40
N LYS A 102 -25.59 -2.15 -22.32
CA LYS A 102 -25.45 -3.46 -21.69
C LYS A 102 -26.80 -4.07 -21.36
N GLU A 103 -26.84 -5.40 -21.32
CA GLU A 103 -27.99 -6.16 -20.84
C GLU A 103 -27.67 -6.82 -19.50
N LEU A 104 -28.40 -6.42 -18.45
CA LEU A 104 -28.26 -6.94 -17.10
C LEU A 104 -29.42 -7.88 -16.79
N THR A 105 -29.12 -9.08 -16.31
CA THR A 105 -30.12 -10.05 -15.83
C THR A 105 -29.53 -10.90 -14.70
N TYR A 106 -30.33 -11.76 -14.09
CA TYR A 106 -29.87 -12.73 -13.11
C TYR A 106 -30.65 -14.04 -13.24
N TRP A 107 -30.09 -15.11 -12.70
CA TRP A 107 -30.81 -16.37 -12.52
C TRP A 107 -30.71 -16.87 -11.08
N VAL A 108 -31.69 -17.66 -10.69
CA VAL A 108 -31.80 -18.29 -9.37
C VAL A 108 -31.91 -19.81 -9.55
N GLU A 109 -31.19 -20.55 -8.73
CA GLU A 109 -31.26 -22.00 -8.60
C GLU A 109 -31.66 -22.35 -7.16
N ALA A 110 -32.89 -22.85 -6.99
CA ALA A 110 -33.48 -23.12 -5.68
C ALA A 110 -33.47 -24.62 -5.33
N GLY A 111 -32.41 -25.11 -4.69
CA GLY A 111 -32.26 -26.52 -4.28
C GLY A 111 -32.42 -27.53 -5.44
N ASN A 112 -33.41 -28.43 -5.39
CA ASN A 112 -33.64 -29.47 -6.42
C ASN A 112 -34.42 -28.97 -7.66
N ASN A 113 -34.76 -27.69 -7.75
CA ASN A 113 -35.52 -27.13 -8.88
C ASN A 113 -34.59 -26.73 -10.05
N ALA A 114 -35.12 -26.71 -11.27
CA ALA A 114 -34.40 -26.21 -12.43
C ALA A 114 -34.18 -24.69 -12.35
N ARG A 115 -32.99 -24.24 -12.74
CA ARG A 115 -32.61 -22.81 -12.84
C ARG A 115 -33.66 -21.99 -13.57
N GLU A 116 -34.06 -20.86 -12.99
CA GLU A 116 -34.94 -19.87 -13.59
C GLU A 116 -34.21 -18.53 -13.81
N THR A 117 -34.42 -17.85 -14.94
CA THR A 117 -33.73 -16.60 -15.30
C THR A 117 -34.73 -15.47 -15.47
N PHE A 118 -34.43 -14.27 -14.96
CA PHE A 118 -35.27 -13.10 -15.16
C PHE A 118 -35.29 -12.68 -16.64
N THR A 119 -36.47 -12.47 -17.22
CA THR A 119 -36.63 -12.01 -18.60
C THR A 119 -37.79 -11.02 -18.76
N PRO A 120 -37.68 -10.01 -19.67
CA PRO A 120 -36.49 -9.66 -20.46
C PRO A 120 -35.39 -8.97 -19.62
N PRO A 121 -34.11 -9.01 -20.05
CA PRO A 121 -33.03 -8.29 -19.38
C PRO A 121 -33.27 -6.78 -19.27
N VAL A 122 -32.71 -6.16 -18.23
CA VAL A 122 -32.69 -4.71 -18.05
C VAL A 122 -31.63 -4.11 -18.96
N LYS A 123 -32.02 -3.09 -19.74
CA LYS A 123 -31.08 -2.35 -20.58
C LYS A 123 -30.52 -1.15 -19.83
N ILE A 124 -29.19 -1.10 -19.75
CA ILE A 124 -28.47 0.01 -19.13
C ILE A 124 -27.49 0.61 -20.13
N TYR A 125 -27.25 1.91 -20.01
CA TYR A 125 -26.21 2.61 -20.76
C TYR A 125 -25.17 3.14 -19.78
N VAL A 126 -24.00 2.51 -19.76
CA VAL A 126 -22.88 2.94 -18.91
C VAL A 126 -22.09 4.01 -19.64
N LYS A 127 -21.79 5.13 -18.99
CA LYS A 127 -20.88 6.15 -19.51
C LYS A 127 -19.85 6.52 -18.45
N LEU A 128 -18.61 6.09 -18.67
CA LEU A 128 -17.49 6.29 -17.74
C LEU A 128 -16.66 7.53 -18.07
N GLU A 129 -16.75 8.05 -19.29
CA GLU A 129 -15.99 9.23 -19.73
C GLU A 129 -16.51 10.47 -19.01
N ILE A 130 -15.60 11.21 -18.40
CA ILE A 130 -15.87 12.50 -17.77
C ILE A 130 -16.01 13.55 -18.88
N PRO A 131 -17.12 14.30 -18.96
CA PRO A 131 -17.24 15.37 -19.94
C PRO A 131 -16.17 16.43 -19.69
N GLY A 132 -15.38 16.80 -20.70
CA GLY A 132 -14.21 17.66 -20.54
C GLY A 132 -12.87 16.90 -20.41
N GLY A 133 -12.92 15.58 -20.22
CA GLY A 133 -11.73 14.73 -20.06
C GLY A 133 -11.10 14.84 -18.67
N GLN A 134 -9.93 14.23 -18.51
CA GLN A 134 -9.14 14.34 -17.27
C GLN A 134 -8.48 15.72 -17.18
N ASP A 135 -8.48 16.32 -15.99
CA ASP A 135 -7.70 17.51 -15.68
C ASP A 135 -6.25 17.11 -15.37
N THR A 136 -5.35 17.46 -16.29
CA THR A 136 -3.96 16.99 -16.27
C THR A 136 -2.97 17.98 -15.67
N ASP A 137 -3.41 19.20 -15.36
CA ASP A 137 -2.55 20.28 -14.89
C ASP A 137 -2.93 20.69 -13.47
N GLU A 138 -1.96 20.84 -12.58
CA GLU A 138 -2.19 21.35 -11.21
C GLU A 138 -2.46 22.89 -11.17
N GLY A 139 -2.85 23.48 -12.31
CA GLY A 139 -3.12 24.91 -12.47
C GLY A 139 -4.55 25.31 -12.08
N PRO A 140 -4.86 26.61 -11.97
CA PRO A 140 -6.21 27.05 -11.64
C PRO A 140 -7.19 26.80 -12.81
N GLY A 141 -8.14 25.91 -12.57
CA GLY A 141 -9.21 25.52 -13.48
C GLY A 141 -8.80 24.44 -14.49
N HIS A 142 -9.82 23.75 -14.99
CA HIS A 142 -9.71 22.58 -15.83
C HIS A 142 -8.94 22.85 -17.13
N SER A 143 -7.85 22.10 -17.33
CA SER A 143 -6.88 22.29 -18.41
C SER A 143 -7.44 22.14 -19.84
N ASN A 144 -8.62 21.53 -19.97
CA ASN A 144 -9.25 21.19 -21.25
C ASN A 144 -10.52 21.98 -21.57
N LEU A 145 -10.99 22.79 -20.62
CA LEU A 145 -12.18 23.61 -20.80
C LEU A 145 -11.76 25.05 -21.08
N PHE A 146 -12.10 25.56 -22.26
CA PHE A 146 -11.82 26.95 -22.63
C PHE A 146 -13.09 27.68 -23.01
N MET A 147 -13.18 28.91 -22.53
CA MET A 147 -14.21 29.85 -22.94
C MET A 147 -13.55 31.07 -23.56
N HIS A 148 -14.26 31.69 -24.48
CA HIS A 148 -13.89 32.97 -25.03
C HIS A 148 -14.94 34.03 -24.76
N ILE A 149 -14.46 35.14 -24.24
CA ILE A 149 -15.17 36.39 -24.05
C ILE A 149 -14.43 37.44 -24.89
N PRO A 150 -15.12 38.33 -25.63
CA PRO A 150 -14.47 39.37 -26.43
C PRO A 150 -13.45 40.18 -25.62
N GLU A 151 -12.25 40.40 -26.17
CA GLU A 151 -11.11 41.00 -25.45
C GLU A 151 -11.42 42.43 -24.95
N GLU A 152 -12.22 43.19 -25.71
CA GLU A 152 -12.71 44.51 -25.32
C GLU A 152 -13.56 44.49 -24.05
N ILE A 153 -14.22 43.37 -23.74
CA ILE A 153 -15.00 43.18 -22.50
C ILE A 153 -14.08 42.72 -21.37
N VAL A 154 -13.11 41.85 -21.64
CA VAL A 154 -12.15 41.35 -20.64
C VAL A 154 -11.23 42.46 -20.12
N GLN A 155 -10.71 43.30 -21.02
CA GLN A 155 -9.83 44.42 -20.65
C GLN A 155 -10.59 45.69 -20.25
N GLY A 156 -11.87 45.78 -20.64
CA GLY A 156 -12.72 46.93 -20.42
C GLY A 156 -13.53 46.87 -19.12
N ILE A 157 -14.63 47.62 -19.12
CA ILE A 157 -15.66 47.59 -18.08
C ILE A 157 -16.97 47.31 -18.79
N VAL A 158 -17.74 46.33 -18.31
CA VAL A 158 -19.13 46.14 -18.73
C VAL A 158 -19.94 47.30 -18.17
N ASP A 159 -20.15 48.30 -19.02
CA ASP A 159 -20.99 49.45 -18.76
C ASP A 159 -22.45 49.20 -19.18
N SER A 160 -23.32 50.18 -18.97
CA SER A 160 -24.74 50.02 -19.32
C SER A 160 -24.98 49.73 -20.80
N GLU A 161 -24.16 50.28 -21.71
CA GLU A 161 -24.32 50.02 -23.16
C GLU A 161 -23.93 48.58 -23.51
N THR A 162 -22.85 48.08 -22.90
CA THR A 162 -22.40 46.70 -23.07
C THR A 162 -23.38 45.70 -22.47
N ALA A 163 -23.95 46.03 -21.30
CA ALA A 163 -24.97 45.20 -20.65
C ALA A 163 -26.26 45.08 -21.48
N ASP A 164 -26.69 46.15 -22.17
CA ASP A 164 -27.85 46.12 -23.09
C ASP A 164 -27.65 45.17 -24.28
N LYS A 165 -26.42 45.08 -24.79
CA LYS A 165 -26.07 44.17 -25.89
C LYS A 165 -25.92 42.71 -25.42
N GLY A 166 -25.65 42.50 -24.13
CA GLY A 166 -25.34 41.20 -23.53
C GLY A 166 -23.91 40.76 -23.80
N VAL A 167 -23.39 39.86 -22.96
CA VAL A 167 -22.02 39.34 -23.07
C VAL A 167 -22.07 37.90 -23.61
N PRO A 168 -21.59 37.65 -24.84
CA PRO A 168 -21.53 36.31 -25.39
C PRO A 168 -20.30 35.57 -24.84
N ILE A 169 -20.52 34.35 -24.36
CA ILE A 169 -19.46 33.42 -23.93
C ILE A 169 -19.47 32.23 -24.88
N THR A 170 -18.40 32.07 -25.65
CA THR A 170 -18.28 30.97 -26.62
C THR A 170 -17.41 29.85 -26.05
N ILE A 171 -17.94 28.63 -26.01
CA ILE A 171 -17.23 27.44 -25.54
C ILE A 171 -16.47 26.83 -26.71
N ARG A 172 -15.17 26.58 -26.53
CA ARG A 172 -14.31 26.00 -27.57
C ARG A 172 -13.08 25.33 -26.95
N ASN A 173 -12.40 24.50 -27.73
CA ASN A 173 -11.10 23.94 -27.35
C ASN A 173 -10.00 24.79 -28.00
N GLU A 174 -8.97 25.15 -27.24
CA GLU A 174 -7.78 25.84 -27.78
C GLU A 174 -6.74 24.86 -28.35
N SER A 175 -6.90 23.56 -28.09
CA SER A 175 -6.10 22.50 -28.71
C SER A 175 -6.57 22.17 -30.13
N PRO A 176 -5.67 21.69 -31.01
CA PRO A 176 -5.95 21.40 -32.43
C PRO A 176 -6.85 20.16 -32.67
N THR A 177 -7.67 19.76 -31.71
CA THR A 177 -8.55 18.56 -31.77
C THR A 177 -9.81 18.78 -32.60
N GLY A 178 -10.18 20.04 -32.87
CA GLY A 178 -11.32 20.40 -33.73
C GLY A 178 -12.71 20.27 -33.10
N LYS A 179 -12.84 19.87 -31.82
CA LYS A 179 -14.09 19.79 -31.05
C LYS A 179 -14.14 20.86 -29.95
N PRO A 180 -15.32 21.26 -29.41
CA PRO A 180 -15.39 22.26 -28.34
C PRO A 180 -14.75 21.88 -26.99
N TYR A 181 -14.74 20.61 -26.60
CA TYR A 181 -14.00 20.08 -25.44
C TYR A 181 -13.85 18.54 -25.58
N PRO A 182 -12.94 17.89 -24.83
CA PRO A 182 -12.80 16.44 -24.84
C PRO A 182 -14.07 15.73 -24.37
N ASP A 183 -14.33 14.55 -24.93
CA ASP A 183 -15.48 13.70 -24.58
C ASP A 183 -16.87 14.35 -24.70
N ILE A 184 -16.97 15.43 -25.49
CA ILE A 184 -18.24 16.07 -25.84
C ILE A 184 -19.21 15.08 -26.50
N ALA A 185 -20.44 15.03 -25.99
CA ALA A 185 -21.52 14.20 -26.47
C ALA A 185 -22.81 14.99 -26.73
N ILE A 186 -23.68 14.43 -27.58
CA ILE A 186 -25.00 15.01 -27.82
C ILE A 186 -25.79 14.96 -26.51
N GLY A 187 -26.38 16.09 -26.14
CA GLY A 187 -27.16 16.23 -24.92
C GLY A 187 -26.40 16.77 -23.72
N ASP A 188 -25.08 16.94 -23.81
CA ASP A 188 -24.29 17.63 -22.77
C ASP A 188 -24.79 19.08 -22.60
N CYS A 189 -24.68 19.63 -21.39
CA CYS A 189 -25.03 21.02 -21.10
C CYS A 189 -23.83 21.73 -20.47
N CYS A 190 -23.48 22.91 -20.99
CA CYS A 190 -22.47 23.78 -20.41
C CYS A 190 -23.15 24.73 -19.41
N GLU A 191 -22.68 24.77 -18.18
CA GLU A 191 -23.20 25.62 -17.13
C GLU A 191 -22.16 26.71 -16.81
N CYS A 192 -22.50 27.96 -17.11
CA CYS A 192 -21.65 29.12 -16.86
C CYS A 192 -22.05 29.82 -15.57
N SER A 193 -21.08 30.21 -14.76
CA SER A 193 -21.23 31.14 -13.65
C SER A 193 -20.85 32.55 -14.09
N TRP A 194 -21.74 33.52 -13.89
CA TRP A 194 -21.46 34.95 -14.01
C TRP A 194 -21.46 35.56 -12.60
N GLY A 195 -20.31 35.55 -11.93
CA GLY A 195 -20.18 36.09 -10.59
C GLY A 195 -21.05 35.39 -9.56
N GLY A 196 -21.25 34.07 -9.72
CA GLY A 196 -22.15 33.27 -8.90
C GLY A 196 -23.59 33.20 -9.43
N VAL A 197 -23.92 33.78 -10.59
CA VAL A 197 -25.23 33.60 -11.24
C VAL A 197 -25.11 32.52 -12.33
N PHE A 198 -25.78 31.38 -12.16
CA PHE A 198 -25.68 30.24 -13.09
C PHE A 198 -26.59 30.38 -14.31
N ILE A 199 -26.03 30.04 -15.48
CA ILE A 199 -26.66 30.12 -16.79
C ILE A 199 -26.29 28.85 -17.58
N SER A 200 -27.28 28.00 -17.86
CA SER A 200 -27.07 26.77 -18.64
C SER A 200 -27.25 27.02 -20.14
N SER A 201 -26.44 26.36 -20.97
CA SER A 201 -26.64 26.29 -22.41
C SER A 201 -27.87 25.41 -22.75
N ALA A 202 -28.33 25.50 -24.00
CA ALA A 202 -29.12 24.42 -24.57
C ALA A 202 -28.29 23.11 -24.64
N PRO A 203 -28.93 21.93 -24.66
CA PRO A 203 -28.23 20.67 -24.84
C PRO A 203 -27.45 20.67 -26.16
N VAL A 204 -26.20 20.20 -26.12
CA VAL A 204 -25.29 20.15 -27.27
C VAL A 204 -25.89 19.32 -28.40
N THR A 205 -25.87 19.86 -29.61
CA THR A 205 -26.38 19.19 -30.81
C THR A 205 -25.27 18.56 -31.65
N ALA A 206 -25.64 17.65 -32.56
CA ALA A 206 -24.70 17.01 -33.47
C ALA A 206 -23.98 18.02 -34.38
N GLU A 207 -24.67 19.08 -34.82
CA GLU A 207 -24.10 20.13 -35.66
C GLU A 207 -22.99 20.90 -34.93
N GLN A 208 -23.16 21.16 -33.64
CA GLN A 208 -22.16 21.85 -32.80
C GLN A 208 -20.92 20.98 -32.55
N ILE A 209 -21.05 19.65 -32.56
CA ILE A 209 -19.92 18.71 -32.43
C ILE A 209 -19.18 18.57 -33.77
N ASN A 210 -19.92 18.47 -34.87
CA ASN A 210 -19.37 18.17 -36.19
C ASN A 210 -18.82 19.42 -36.93
N ASP A 211 -19.41 20.60 -36.69
CA ASP A 211 -18.98 21.89 -37.24
C ASP A 211 -19.06 23.00 -36.15
N PRO A 212 -18.15 22.97 -35.15
CA PRO A 212 -18.16 23.94 -34.06
C PRO A 212 -17.82 25.37 -34.50
N ALA A 213 -17.18 25.54 -35.66
CA ALA A 213 -16.87 26.86 -36.21
C ALA A 213 -18.11 27.52 -36.83
N GLY A 214 -18.93 26.75 -37.57
CA GLY A 214 -20.20 27.22 -38.11
C GLY A 214 -21.33 27.27 -37.08
N ASN A 215 -21.28 26.43 -36.05
CA ASN A 215 -22.32 26.29 -35.03
C ASN A 215 -21.70 26.30 -33.62
N PRO A 216 -21.22 27.46 -33.13
CA PRO A 216 -20.58 27.53 -31.82
C PRO A 216 -21.57 27.32 -30.68
N ILE A 217 -21.12 26.68 -29.60
CA ILE A 217 -21.86 26.65 -28.33
C ILE A 217 -21.66 28.02 -27.67
N THR A 218 -22.73 28.80 -27.60
CA THR A 218 -22.69 30.16 -27.04
C THR A 218 -23.69 30.32 -25.90
N ILE A 219 -23.22 30.83 -24.78
CA ILE A 219 -24.03 31.23 -23.64
C ILE A 219 -24.12 32.76 -23.64
N LEU A 220 -25.33 33.30 -23.76
CA LEU A 220 -25.54 34.75 -23.76
C LEU A 220 -25.90 35.23 -22.35
N VAL A 221 -25.00 35.99 -21.74
CA VAL A 221 -25.26 36.66 -20.47
C VAL A 221 -26.02 37.96 -20.74
N THR A 222 -27.34 37.91 -20.56
CA THR A 222 -28.23 39.05 -20.78
C THR A 222 -28.10 40.10 -19.66
N ARG A 223 -28.57 41.33 -19.93
CA ARG A 223 -28.65 42.43 -18.94
C ARG A 223 -29.21 42.00 -17.59
N ASN A 224 -30.26 41.17 -17.59
CA ASN A 224 -30.90 40.68 -16.36
C ASN A 224 -29.93 39.88 -15.47
N PHE A 225 -29.08 39.03 -16.07
CA PHE A 225 -28.07 38.28 -15.31
C PHE A 225 -26.93 39.18 -14.81
N ILE A 226 -26.53 40.19 -15.62
CA ILE A 226 -25.50 41.17 -15.26
C ILE A 226 -25.95 42.04 -14.09
N GLU A 227 -27.18 42.57 -14.14
CA GLU A 227 -27.78 43.36 -13.05
C GLU A 227 -27.98 42.53 -11.78
N LYS A 228 -28.29 41.24 -11.91
CA LYS A 228 -28.43 40.33 -10.76
C LYS A 228 -27.12 40.13 -10.00
N ALA A 229 -25.99 40.04 -10.71
CA ALA A 229 -24.66 39.93 -10.11
C ALA A 229 -24.19 41.26 -9.48
N GLY A 230 -24.41 42.39 -10.15
CA GLY A 230 -24.13 43.73 -9.64
C GLY A 230 -22.74 44.28 -9.98
N ASP A 231 -22.49 45.54 -9.59
CA ASP A 231 -21.25 46.28 -9.86
C ASP A 231 -20.07 45.75 -9.01
N THR A 232 -18.89 45.70 -9.62
CA THR A 232 -17.67 45.11 -9.02
C THR A 232 -16.69 46.16 -8.52
N ASP A 233 -15.78 45.74 -7.64
CA ASP A 233 -14.55 46.48 -7.33
C ASP A 233 -13.51 46.41 -8.48
N GLU A 234 -12.26 46.78 -8.20
CA GLU A 234 -11.17 46.76 -9.18
C GLU A 234 -10.70 45.35 -9.57
N VAL A 235 -11.09 44.31 -8.81
CA VAL A 235 -10.71 42.91 -9.07
C VAL A 235 -11.67 42.27 -10.08
N GLY A 236 -12.96 42.61 -10.03
CA GLY A 236 -13.98 42.06 -10.92
C GLY A 236 -14.55 40.70 -10.46
N LEU A 237 -15.70 40.33 -11.04
CA LEU A 237 -16.35 39.04 -10.78
C LEU A 237 -15.72 37.91 -11.59
N ALA A 238 -15.76 36.68 -11.07
CA ALA A 238 -15.28 35.53 -11.82
C ALA A 238 -16.35 35.03 -12.80
N VAL A 239 -15.90 34.71 -14.00
CA VAL A 239 -16.68 34.01 -15.01
C VAL A 239 -15.98 32.69 -15.30
N ALA A 240 -16.69 31.58 -15.24
CA ALA A 240 -16.19 30.24 -15.56
C ALA A 240 -17.36 29.32 -15.95
N PHE A 241 -17.08 28.19 -16.59
CA PHE A 241 -18.11 27.19 -16.90
C PHE A 241 -17.64 25.77 -16.59
N ARG A 242 -18.60 24.86 -16.40
CA ARG A 242 -18.38 23.41 -16.31
C ARG A 242 -19.33 22.67 -17.26
N VAL A 243 -19.08 21.38 -17.47
CA VAL A 243 -19.91 20.55 -18.36
C VAL A 243 -20.62 19.47 -17.56
N ARG A 244 -21.87 19.18 -17.92
CA ARG A 244 -22.67 18.06 -17.39
C ARG A 244 -23.21 17.21 -18.53
N ASP A 245 -23.04 15.89 -18.45
CA ASP A 245 -23.48 14.97 -19.50
C ASP A 245 -24.90 14.40 -19.28
N ILE A 246 -25.34 13.56 -20.22
CA ILE A 246 -26.67 12.93 -20.22
C ILE A 246 -26.91 11.92 -19.10
N VAL A 247 -25.85 11.35 -18.50
CA VAL A 247 -25.96 10.48 -17.31
C VAL A 247 -25.60 11.22 -16.02
N HIS A 248 -25.41 12.53 -16.10
CA HIS A 248 -25.09 13.42 -14.98
C HIS A 248 -23.66 13.22 -14.41
N ASN A 249 -22.69 12.83 -15.24
CA ASN A 249 -21.29 13.09 -14.92
C ASN A 249 -21.01 14.59 -15.11
N TYR A 250 -20.17 15.15 -14.26
CA TYR A 250 -19.66 16.52 -14.38
C TYR A 250 -18.19 16.50 -14.80
N SER A 251 -17.69 17.61 -15.36
CA SER A 251 -16.26 17.84 -15.53
C SER A 251 -15.55 17.87 -14.17
N GLU A 252 -14.28 17.42 -14.12
CA GLU A 252 -13.52 17.30 -12.86
C GLU A 252 -13.35 18.65 -12.15
N ASP A 253 -13.24 19.74 -12.92
CA ASP A 253 -13.24 21.11 -12.43
C ASP A 253 -13.98 22.07 -13.40
N TRP A 254 -14.16 23.32 -12.98
CA TRP A 254 -14.57 24.44 -13.82
C TRP A 254 -13.42 24.86 -14.74
N CYS A 255 -13.72 25.43 -15.90
CA CYS A 255 -12.70 26.07 -16.72
C CYS A 255 -11.93 27.15 -15.94
N LYS A 256 -10.72 27.46 -16.41
CA LYS A 256 -9.98 28.61 -15.90
C LYS A 256 -10.85 29.87 -15.91
N GLU A 257 -10.93 30.54 -14.76
CA GLU A 257 -11.77 31.72 -14.60
C GLU A 257 -11.21 32.94 -15.36
N THR A 258 -12.12 33.79 -15.84
CA THR A 258 -11.82 35.13 -16.37
C THR A 258 -12.50 36.18 -15.50
N ARG A 259 -11.73 37.20 -15.09
CA ARG A 259 -12.24 38.29 -14.24
C ARG A 259 -12.80 39.42 -15.10
N ILE A 260 -14.07 39.77 -14.87
CA ILE A 260 -14.77 40.83 -15.61
C ILE A 260 -15.17 41.97 -14.67
N LYS A 261 -14.83 43.20 -15.07
CA LYS A 261 -15.22 44.41 -14.33
C LYS A 261 -16.60 44.87 -14.80
N VAL A 262 -17.50 45.15 -13.86
CA VAL A 262 -18.86 45.62 -14.15
C VAL A 262 -19.09 46.93 -13.43
N SER A 263 -19.53 47.96 -14.17
CA SER A 263 -20.01 49.20 -13.57
C SER A 263 -21.07 49.84 -14.45
N LEU A 264 -22.32 49.78 -14.00
CA LEU A 264 -23.47 50.31 -14.75
C LEU A 264 -23.69 51.82 -14.56
N GLY A 265 -22.71 52.54 -13.99
CA GLY A 265 -22.66 54.02 -14.01
C GLY A 265 -23.15 54.72 -12.74
N THR A 266 -22.96 54.15 -11.55
CA THR A 266 -23.33 54.81 -10.28
C THR A 266 -22.12 55.11 -9.39
N ALA A 267 -22.15 56.24 -8.68
CA ALA A 267 -21.14 56.61 -7.69
C ALA A 267 -21.31 55.76 -6.42
N LEU A 268 -20.77 54.54 -6.45
CA LEU A 268 -20.80 53.59 -5.33
C LEU A 268 -19.60 53.79 -4.40
N LEU A 269 -19.81 53.51 -3.10
CA LEU A 269 -18.77 53.47 -2.08
C LEU A 269 -17.79 52.31 -2.33
N THR A 270 -16.62 52.36 -1.70
CA THR A 270 -15.60 51.29 -1.79
C THR A 270 -16.16 49.96 -1.24
N ALA A 271 -15.75 48.82 -1.80
CA ALA A 271 -16.20 47.51 -1.33
C ALA A 271 -15.68 47.19 0.11
N PRO A 272 -16.41 46.36 0.88
CA PRO A 272 -15.89 45.83 2.15
C PRO A 272 -14.72 44.84 1.91
N ILE A 273 -14.00 44.48 2.98
CA ILE A 273 -12.90 43.51 2.94
C ILE A 273 -13.25 42.28 3.80
N ALA A 274 -13.45 41.11 3.20
CA ALA A 274 -13.52 39.83 3.88
C ALA A 274 -12.12 39.45 4.40
N LYS A 275 -11.90 39.64 5.71
CA LYS A 275 -10.58 39.58 6.37
C LYS A 275 -9.92 38.20 6.27
N GLN A 276 -10.71 37.13 6.29
CA GLN A 276 -10.24 35.75 6.20
C GLN A 276 -10.05 35.26 4.75
N ALA A 277 -10.46 36.05 3.74
CA ALA A 277 -10.24 35.67 2.36
C ALA A 277 -8.78 35.94 1.96
N VAL A 278 -8.04 34.88 1.65
CA VAL A 278 -6.66 34.96 1.15
C VAL A 278 -6.72 34.87 -0.38
N ASN A 279 -6.19 35.88 -1.08
CA ASN A 279 -6.27 35.98 -2.54
C ASN A 279 -7.72 35.86 -3.08
N ASN A 280 -8.70 36.44 -2.37
CA ASN A 280 -10.15 36.33 -2.65
C ASN A 280 -10.70 34.89 -2.63
N VAL A 281 -10.00 33.97 -1.97
CA VAL A 281 -10.50 32.64 -1.65
C VAL A 281 -10.73 32.54 -0.15
N LEU A 282 -11.93 32.14 0.21
CA LEU A 282 -12.38 31.88 1.56
C LEU A 282 -12.57 30.36 1.69
N ASP A 283 -11.61 29.70 2.32
CA ASP A 283 -11.69 28.27 2.62
C ASP A 283 -12.40 28.06 3.96
N LEU A 284 -13.65 27.59 3.89
CA LEU A 284 -14.48 27.38 5.07
C LEU A 284 -14.06 26.15 5.88
N ASP A 285 -13.39 25.17 5.26
CA ASP A 285 -12.90 23.97 5.95
C ASP A 285 -11.66 24.29 6.79
N SER A 286 -10.83 25.23 6.34
CA SER A 286 -9.71 25.77 7.12
C SER A 286 -10.14 26.67 8.30
N LEU A 287 -11.41 27.08 8.36
CA LEU A 287 -11.95 28.03 9.35
C LEU A 287 -12.81 27.37 10.45
N ASN A 288 -13.04 26.04 10.43
CA ASN A 288 -13.89 25.33 11.41
C ASN A 288 -15.25 26.06 11.64
N ASP A 289 -15.60 26.39 12.90
CA ASP A 289 -16.80 27.15 13.27
C ASP A 289 -16.55 28.66 13.45
N ASP A 290 -15.33 29.15 13.16
CA ASP A 290 -14.99 30.57 13.37
C ASP A 290 -15.73 31.50 12.40
N ALA A 291 -16.24 32.62 12.92
CA ALA A 291 -16.95 33.61 12.11
C ALA A 291 -16.03 34.34 11.12
N ILE A 292 -16.57 34.63 9.94
CA ILE A 292 -15.92 35.44 8.91
C ILE A 292 -16.16 36.91 9.26
N LEU A 293 -15.09 37.71 9.22
CA LEU A 293 -15.11 39.14 9.53
C LEU A 293 -15.03 39.96 8.24
N ALA A 294 -16.09 40.69 7.93
CA ALA A 294 -16.10 41.68 6.86
C ALA A 294 -15.79 43.08 7.43
N GLN A 295 -14.78 43.76 6.88
CA GLN A 295 -14.29 45.05 7.36
C GLN A 295 -14.75 46.18 6.46
N VAL A 296 -15.30 47.25 7.05
CA VAL A 296 -15.67 48.49 6.35
C VAL A 296 -14.80 49.63 6.88
N PHE A 297 -13.98 50.23 6.01
CA PHE A 297 -13.16 51.39 6.37
C PHE A 297 -13.96 52.69 6.17
N ALA A 298 -14.45 53.26 7.26
CA ALA A 298 -15.24 54.48 7.26
C ALA A 298 -14.35 55.72 7.43
N LYS A 299 -14.43 56.66 6.49
CA LYS A 299 -13.70 57.94 6.50
C LYS A 299 -14.55 59.10 5.96
N ALA A 300 -14.29 60.32 6.41
CA ALA A 300 -14.91 61.52 5.83
C ALA A 300 -14.35 61.83 4.42
N PRO A 301 -15.16 62.38 3.48
CA PRO A 301 -16.56 62.81 3.65
C PRO A 301 -17.59 61.70 3.30
N GLU A 302 -17.15 60.49 2.97
CA GLU A 302 -18.04 59.38 2.56
C GLU A 302 -18.96 58.94 3.71
N PHE A 303 -18.49 59.05 4.96
CA PHE A 303 -19.21 58.70 6.19
C PHE A 303 -19.34 59.90 7.14
N GLU A 304 -20.45 59.97 7.87
CA GLU A 304 -20.75 60.95 8.93
C GLU A 304 -21.10 60.25 10.25
N HIS A 305 -20.89 60.93 11.38
CA HIS A 305 -21.25 60.39 12.69
C HIS A 305 -22.78 60.22 12.79
N GLY A 306 -23.24 59.02 13.12
CA GLY A 306 -24.66 58.64 13.16
C GLY A 306 -25.18 57.93 11.91
N ASP A 307 -24.35 57.75 10.87
CA ASP A 307 -24.66 56.87 9.74
C ASP A 307 -24.84 55.40 10.21
N ILE A 308 -25.76 54.65 9.60
CA ILE A 308 -25.95 53.22 9.85
C ILE A 308 -25.33 52.41 8.70
N ILE A 309 -24.43 51.49 9.02
CA ILE A 309 -23.83 50.56 8.07
C ILE A 309 -24.58 49.23 8.13
N GLU A 310 -25.23 48.85 7.02
CA GLU A 310 -25.87 47.55 6.85
C GLU A 310 -25.04 46.70 5.90
N LEU A 311 -24.40 45.64 6.40
CA LEU A 311 -23.58 44.71 5.61
C LEU A 311 -24.34 43.42 5.30
N LYS A 312 -24.21 42.94 4.07
CA LYS A 312 -24.77 41.67 3.63
C LYS A 312 -23.86 40.90 2.67
N VAL A 313 -24.09 39.60 2.60
CA VAL A 313 -23.48 38.69 1.63
C VAL A 313 -24.56 38.09 0.76
N ARG A 314 -24.36 38.07 -0.55
CA ARG A 314 -25.25 37.38 -1.50
C ARG A 314 -24.48 36.32 -2.25
N GLY A 315 -25.15 35.23 -2.61
CA GLY A 315 -24.58 34.18 -3.45
C GLY A 315 -25.66 33.26 -4.00
N THR A 316 -25.25 32.29 -4.80
CA THR A 316 -26.13 31.24 -5.32
C THR A 316 -25.52 29.88 -4.99
N THR A 317 -26.32 28.91 -4.56
CA THR A 317 -25.85 27.54 -4.29
C THR A 317 -25.53 26.81 -5.60
N LEU A 318 -24.85 25.66 -5.55
CA LEU A 318 -24.58 24.83 -6.74
C LEU A 318 -25.86 24.40 -7.48
N GLU A 319 -26.99 24.37 -6.78
CA GLU A 319 -28.32 24.04 -7.28
C GLU A 319 -29.07 25.24 -7.89
N GLY A 320 -28.51 26.45 -7.81
CA GLY A 320 -29.10 27.66 -8.38
C GLY A 320 -29.97 28.49 -7.42
N ASP A 321 -30.04 28.12 -6.14
CA ASP A 321 -30.85 28.84 -5.14
C ASP A 321 -30.14 30.12 -4.67
N SER A 322 -30.88 31.24 -4.65
CA SER A 322 -30.34 32.53 -4.19
C SER A 322 -30.32 32.59 -2.66
N VAL A 323 -29.16 32.91 -2.09
CA VAL A 323 -28.98 33.08 -0.64
C VAL A 323 -28.52 34.51 -0.34
N GLU A 324 -29.16 35.15 0.65
CA GLU A 324 -28.74 36.46 1.19
C GLU A 324 -28.56 36.35 2.72
N LEU A 325 -27.37 36.69 3.20
CA LEU A 325 -26.98 36.69 4.62
C LEU A 325 -26.77 38.13 5.06
N LYS A 326 -27.27 38.52 6.24
CA LYS A 326 -27.13 39.89 6.77
C LYS A 326 -26.36 39.87 8.08
N ALA A 327 -25.38 40.76 8.21
CA ALA A 327 -24.70 40.98 9.47
C ALA A 327 -25.47 41.98 10.35
N PRO A 328 -25.27 41.96 11.68
CA PRO A 328 -25.84 42.98 12.57
C PRO A 328 -25.38 44.39 12.18
N GLU A 329 -26.32 45.34 12.16
CA GLU A 329 -26.06 46.75 11.79
C GLU A 329 -25.13 47.42 12.80
N GLN A 330 -24.28 48.35 12.33
CA GLN A 330 -23.42 49.16 13.20
C GLN A 330 -23.60 50.66 12.92
N ILE A 331 -23.60 51.46 13.98
CA ILE A 331 -23.71 52.93 13.91
C ILE A 331 -22.31 53.53 13.90
N VAL A 332 -22.07 54.47 12.99
CA VAL A 332 -20.81 55.19 12.91
C VAL A 332 -20.68 56.16 14.09
N ASP A 333 -19.80 55.84 15.05
CA ASP A 333 -19.52 56.64 16.25
C ASP A 333 -18.09 57.22 16.28
N ASN A 334 -17.22 56.77 15.37
CA ASN A 334 -15.83 57.20 15.28
C ASN A 334 -15.34 57.23 13.83
N LEU A 335 -14.53 58.24 13.48
CA LEU A 335 -13.96 58.45 12.14
C LEU A 335 -12.53 59.03 12.22
N PRO A 336 -11.54 58.49 11.46
CA PRO A 336 -11.63 57.28 10.65
C PRO A 336 -11.63 56.02 11.51
N HIS A 337 -12.40 55.00 11.11
CA HIS A 337 -12.49 53.74 11.85
C HIS A 337 -12.75 52.54 10.92
N ILE A 338 -12.36 51.33 11.36
CA ILE A 338 -12.67 50.07 10.68
C ILE A 338 -13.74 49.37 11.49
N TYR A 339 -14.94 49.24 10.92
CA TYR A 339 -16.03 48.48 11.52
C TYR A 339 -15.94 47.02 11.04
N GLU A 340 -15.97 46.05 11.95
CA GLU A 340 -15.90 44.62 11.66
C GLU A 340 -17.26 43.95 11.85
N PHE A 341 -17.77 43.28 10.82
CA PHE A 341 -19.05 42.57 10.81
C PHE A 341 -18.79 41.06 10.80
N ALA A 342 -19.26 40.35 11.83
CA ALA A 342 -19.15 38.90 11.91
C ALA A 342 -20.31 38.20 11.18
N LEU A 343 -19.98 37.19 10.37
CA LEU A 343 -20.89 36.28 9.68
C LEU A 343 -20.53 34.85 10.06
N LEU A 344 -21.52 34.02 10.39
CA LEU A 344 -21.27 32.65 10.82
C LEU A 344 -20.75 31.79 9.66
N ASN A 345 -19.75 30.96 9.92
CA ASN A 345 -19.22 30.00 8.94
C ASN A 345 -20.33 29.08 8.41
N ALA A 346 -21.14 28.53 9.32
CA ALA A 346 -22.28 27.67 9.01
C ALA A 346 -23.28 28.29 8.01
N ASP A 347 -23.48 29.61 8.05
CA ASP A 347 -24.39 30.30 7.13
C ASP A 347 -23.80 30.45 5.72
N LEU A 348 -22.48 30.71 5.64
CA LEU A 348 -21.74 30.81 4.39
C LEU A 348 -21.49 29.45 3.74
N ARG A 349 -21.54 28.34 4.50
CA ARG A 349 -21.37 26.97 3.98
C ARG A 349 -22.40 26.58 2.92
N LYS A 350 -23.59 27.18 2.95
CA LYS A 350 -24.62 27.01 1.91
C LYS A 350 -24.15 27.44 0.52
N LEU A 351 -23.04 28.17 0.44
CA LEU A 351 -22.48 28.78 -0.76
C LEU A 351 -21.06 28.28 -1.07
N VAL A 352 -20.60 27.16 -0.49
CA VAL A 352 -19.31 26.58 -0.87
C VAL A 352 -19.31 26.10 -2.32
N LYS A 353 -18.10 26.05 -2.89
CA LYS A 353 -17.83 25.79 -4.30
C LYS A 353 -18.54 26.79 -5.22
N THR A 354 -19.00 27.93 -4.69
CA THR A 354 -19.56 29.04 -5.45
C THR A 354 -18.87 30.37 -5.08
N GLN A 355 -19.16 31.42 -5.85
CA GLN A 355 -18.68 32.76 -5.58
C GLN A 355 -19.78 33.56 -4.88
N VAL A 356 -19.40 34.29 -3.83
CA VAL A 356 -20.29 35.16 -3.06
C VAL A 356 -19.83 36.62 -3.17
N VAL A 357 -20.75 37.55 -2.92
CA VAL A 357 -20.49 38.99 -2.94
C VAL A 357 -20.75 39.61 -1.58
N PHE A 358 -19.72 40.22 -0.99
CA PHE A 358 -19.83 41.05 0.20
C PHE A 358 -20.11 42.49 -0.21
N GLU A 359 -21.18 43.09 0.29
CA GLU A 359 -21.55 44.47 0.02
C GLU A 359 -22.19 45.13 1.25
N TYR A 360 -22.16 46.45 1.31
CA TYR A 360 -22.85 47.20 2.35
C TYR A 360 -23.58 48.41 1.77
N LYS A 361 -24.51 48.95 2.56
CA LYS A 361 -25.07 50.27 2.32
C LYS A 361 -24.94 51.13 3.58
N VAL A 362 -24.87 52.43 3.37
CA VAL A 362 -24.85 53.46 4.40
C VAL A 362 -26.17 54.20 4.36
N VAL A 363 -26.90 54.19 5.47
CA VAL A 363 -28.15 54.92 5.64
C VAL A 363 -27.87 56.20 6.44
N ARG A 364 -28.02 57.35 5.78
CA ARG A 364 -27.89 58.68 6.37
C ARG A 364 -29.25 59.36 6.37
N ALA A 365 -29.91 59.39 7.52
CA ALA A 365 -31.29 59.87 7.65
C ALA A 365 -32.26 59.16 6.67
N THR A 366 -32.54 59.74 5.49
CA THR A 366 -33.38 59.16 4.42
C THR A 366 -32.61 58.76 3.16
N ASP A 367 -31.34 59.14 3.04
CA ASP A 367 -30.51 58.85 1.88
C ASP A 367 -29.78 57.52 2.07
N THR A 368 -29.63 56.74 1.00
CA THR A 368 -28.94 55.44 1.00
C THR A 368 -27.84 55.44 -0.04
N PHE A 369 -26.61 55.20 0.41
CA PHE A 369 -25.43 55.05 -0.43
C PHE A 369 -25.01 53.58 -0.44
N ARG A 370 -24.73 53.00 -1.60
CA ARG A 370 -24.36 51.58 -1.73
C ARG A 370 -22.87 51.43 -2.03
N SER A 371 -22.26 50.35 -1.55
CA SER A 371 -20.90 49.98 -1.92
C SER A 371 -20.87 49.23 -3.26
N LYS A 372 -19.68 49.17 -3.85
CA LYS A 372 -19.31 48.09 -4.78
C LYS A 372 -19.29 46.76 -4.03
N GLY A 373 -19.46 45.65 -4.75
CA GLY A 373 -19.32 44.31 -4.18
C GLY A 373 -17.88 43.82 -4.19
N GLN A 374 -17.44 43.17 -3.11
CA GLN A 374 -16.23 42.34 -3.11
C GLN A 374 -16.64 40.89 -3.40
N PHE A 375 -16.16 40.33 -4.51
CA PHE A 375 -16.45 38.96 -4.92
C PHE A 375 -15.39 38.00 -4.37
N VAL A 376 -15.83 36.98 -3.63
CA VAL A 376 -14.98 36.02 -2.92
C VAL A 376 -15.40 34.60 -3.29
N GLN A 377 -14.43 33.77 -3.69
CA GLN A 377 -14.64 32.35 -3.93
C GLN A 377 -14.74 31.62 -2.58
N VAL A 378 -15.75 30.78 -2.40
CA VAL A 378 -15.94 30.02 -1.17
C VAL A 378 -15.62 28.56 -1.43
N ASN A 379 -14.64 28.00 -0.72
CA ASN A 379 -14.25 26.59 -0.83
C ASN A 379 -14.69 25.81 0.41
N GLY A 380 -15.01 24.52 0.22
CA GLY A 380 -15.39 23.57 1.27
C GLY A 380 -16.52 22.62 0.86
N GLU A 381 -16.98 21.77 1.77
CA GLU A 381 -18.16 20.88 1.56
C GLU A 381 -19.48 21.51 2.08
N ALA A 382 -20.58 21.39 1.31
CA ALA A 382 -21.76 22.28 1.40
C ALA A 382 -22.66 22.02 2.59
N VAL A 383 -23.03 20.77 2.80
CA VAL A 383 -23.64 20.29 4.05
C VAL A 383 -23.22 18.84 4.16
N ARG A 384 -22.57 18.48 5.26
CA ARG A 384 -22.29 17.08 5.57
C ARG A 384 -23.33 16.63 6.57
N LEU A 385 -24.25 15.75 6.17
CA LEU A 385 -25.17 15.13 7.13
C LEU A 385 -24.31 14.32 8.12
N GLU A 386 -24.58 14.50 9.41
CA GLU A 386 -23.79 13.90 10.49
C GLU A 386 -23.84 12.37 10.45
N ALA A 387 -22.79 11.71 10.92
CA ALA A 387 -22.77 10.25 10.91
C ALA A 387 -23.81 9.69 11.89
N PRO A 388 -24.50 8.58 11.56
CA PRO A 388 -25.32 7.89 12.53
C PRO A 388 -24.46 7.29 13.65
N VAL A 389 -25.03 7.13 14.84
CA VAL A 389 -24.34 6.57 16.02
C VAL A 389 -25.12 5.37 16.56
N ALA A 390 -24.49 4.21 16.70
CA ALA A 390 -25.12 3.08 17.39
C ALA A 390 -25.09 3.30 18.90
N GLU A 391 -26.24 3.28 19.57
CA GLU A 391 -26.40 3.53 21.00
C GLU A 391 -25.70 2.47 21.87
N ASP A 392 -25.70 1.22 21.39
CA ASP A 392 -25.13 0.08 22.11
C ASP A 392 -23.63 -0.13 21.80
N GLU A 393 -23.06 0.75 20.99
CA GLU A 393 -21.63 0.79 20.71
C GLU A 393 -20.84 1.09 22.00
N LYS A 394 -19.79 0.30 22.22
CA LYS A 394 -18.86 0.46 23.34
C LYS A 394 -17.43 0.38 22.82
N GLU A 395 -16.75 1.51 22.79
CA GLU A 395 -15.33 1.67 22.48
C GLU A 395 -14.91 1.04 21.13
N GLY A 396 -15.63 1.41 20.07
CA GLY A 396 -15.45 0.96 18.71
C GLY A 396 -15.98 -0.45 18.45
N ALA A 397 -16.78 -1.03 19.35
CA ALA A 397 -17.32 -2.37 19.21
C ALA A 397 -18.81 -2.49 19.54
N LEU A 398 -19.53 -3.31 18.77
CA LEU A 398 -20.91 -3.73 19.05
C LEU A 398 -20.94 -5.19 19.50
N ASN A 399 -21.68 -5.47 20.56
CA ASN A 399 -21.85 -6.83 21.05
C ASN A 399 -22.72 -7.65 20.07
N PRO A 400 -22.23 -8.77 19.50
CA PRO A 400 -22.99 -9.58 18.56
C PRO A 400 -24.26 -10.21 19.17
N ASP A 401 -24.34 -10.38 20.49
CA ASP A 401 -25.47 -11.02 21.17
C ASP A 401 -26.58 -10.04 21.59
N LEU A 402 -26.54 -8.79 21.10
CA LEU A 402 -27.61 -7.82 21.37
C LEU A 402 -28.93 -8.27 20.73
N PRO A 403 -30.06 -8.28 21.47
CA PRO A 403 -31.36 -8.64 20.90
C PRO A 403 -31.89 -7.61 19.89
N SER A 404 -31.40 -6.38 19.95
CA SER A 404 -31.60 -5.30 18.98
C SER A 404 -30.63 -4.18 19.32
N THR A 405 -30.27 -3.35 18.35
CA THR A 405 -29.54 -2.10 18.60
C THR A 405 -30.29 -0.88 18.08
N ARG A 406 -30.07 0.26 18.71
CA ARG A 406 -30.69 1.54 18.30
C ARG A 406 -29.63 2.41 17.66
N VAL A 407 -29.93 2.95 16.48
CA VAL A 407 -29.04 3.86 15.75
C VAL A 407 -29.61 5.25 15.80
N LEU A 408 -28.91 6.17 16.45
CA LEU A 408 -29.22 7.58 16.49
C LEU A 408 -28.95 8.21 15.13
N ILE A 409 -29.97 8.84 14.57
CA ILE A 409 -29.87 9.76 13.45
C ILE A 409 -29.78 11.17 14.07
N PRO A 410 -28.63 11.85 13.96
CA PRO A 410 -28.45 13.17 14.57
C PRO A 410 -29.47 14.18 14.05
N LYS A 411 -29.91 15.09 14.93
CA LYS A 411 -30.84 16.16 14.58
C LYS A 411 -30.34 16.92 13.35
N ASN A 412 -31.24 17.17 12.40
CA ASN A 412 -30.98 18.06 11.29
C ASN A 412 -32.22 18.89 10.97
N ASP A 413 -32.08 20.21 10.98
CA ASP A 413 -33.18 21.15 10.77
C ASP A 413 -33.77 21.09 9.33
N THR A 414 -33.12 20.36 8.41
CA THR A 414 -33.64 20.15 7.05
C THR A 414 -34.57 18.95 6.92
N PHE A 415 -34.73 18.13 7.96
CA PHE A 415 -35.66 17.00 7.96
C PHE A 415 -37.09 17.47 8.20
N ASN A 416 -38.02 17.01 7.36
CA ASN A 416 -39.44 17.37 7.43
C ASN A 416 -40.33 16.14 7.62
N VAL A 417 -41.51 16.36 8.19
CA VAL A 417 -42.55 15.33 8.27
C VAL A 417 -42.96 14.92 6.85
N GLY A 418 -42.78 13.65 6.53
CA GLY A 418 -43.01 13.10 5.19
C GLY A 418 -41.72 12.72 4.45
N ASP A 419 -40.56 13.13 4.94
CA ASP A 419 -39.26 12.63 4.48
C ASP A 419 -39.03 11.19 4.96
N ALA A 420 -38.12 10.47 4.31
CA ALA A 420 -37.72 9.12 4.68
C ALA A 420 -36.22 9.02 4.96
N ILE A 421 -35.83 8.20 5.94
CA ILE A 421 -34.44 7.84 6.20
C ILE A 421 -34.21 6.38 5.82
N GLU A 422 -33.24 6.16 4.95
CA GLU A 422 -32.72 4.84 4.64
C GLU A 422 -31.42 4.63 5.41
N LEU A 423 -31.43 3.74 6.40
CA LEU A 423 -30.22 3.38 7.15
C LEU A 423 -29.40 2.35 6.37
N VAL A 424 -28.13 2.64 6.14
CA VAL A 424 -27.18 1.76 5.47
C VAL A 424 -26.43 0.93 6.52
N TRP A 425 -26.54 -0.39 6.40
CA TRP A 425 -25.98 -1.37 7.33
C TRP A 425 -24.86 -2.17 6.67
N PHE A 426 -23.75 -1.52 6.37
CA PHE A 426 -22.69 -2.13 5.58
C PHE A 426 -21.71 -2.92 6.45
N GLY A 427 -21.80 -4.25 6.43
CA GLY A 427 -20.95 -5.11 7.21
C GLY A 427 -20.02 -6.02 6.40
N GLN A 428 -18.77 -6.14 6.85
CA GLN A 428 -17.75 -7.01 6.26
C GLN A 428 -17.57 -8.25 7.14
N ARG A 429 -17.75 -9.44 6.55
CA ARG A 429 -17.49 -10.74 7.19
C ARG A 429 -16.24 -11.39 6.59
N PRO A 430 -15.65 -12.40 7.27
CA PRO A 430 -14.59 -13.22 6.69
C PRO A 430 -14.97 -13.92 5.38
N ASN A 431 -16.26 -14.18 5.15
CA ASN A 431 -16.77 -14.93 4.00
C ASN A 431 -17.60 -14.09 3.00
N GLY A 432 -17.61 -12.76 3.12
CA GLY A 432 -18.35 -11.89 2.19
C GLY A 432 -18.87 -10.60 2.82
N ILE A 433 -19.68 -9.87 2.06
CA ILE A 433 -20.36 -8.63 2.50
C ILE A 433 -21.75 -9.00 2.99
N TYR A 434 -22.21 -8.32 4.04
CA TYR A 434 -23.58 -8.36 4.50
C TYR A 434 -24.14 -6.96 4.61
N ASN A 435 -25.13 -6.66 3.76
CA ASN A 435 -25.78 -5.36 3.66
C ASN A 435 -27.29 -5.57 3.48
N PRO A 436 -28.04 -5.86 4.57
CA PRO A 436 -29.47 -6.15 4.49
C PRO A 436 -30.28 -4.90 4.12
N PRO A 437 -31.41 -5.03 3.40
CA PRO A 437 -32.37 -3.94 3.26
C PRO A 437 -33.02 -3.63 4.61
N LEU A 438 -32.79 -2.45 5.15
CA LEU A 438 -33.57 -1.97 6.29
C LEU A 438 -34.79 -1.17 5.80
N GLU A 439 -35.92 -1.29 6.50
CA GLU A 439 -37.12 -0.54 6.17
C GLU A 439 -36.87 0.97 6.27
N TRP A 440 -37.42 1.73 5.32
CA TRP A 440 -37.37 3.19 5.37
C TRP A 440 -38.06 3.71 6.62
N TYR A 441 -37.34 4.53 7.38
CA TYR A 441 -37.86 5.14 8.57
C TYR A 441 -38.50 6.49 8.24
N PHE A 442 -39.77 6.68 8.60
CA PHE A 442 -40.49 7.93 8.39
C PHE A 442 -40.65 8.62 9.75
N PRO A 443 -39.76 9.57 10.10
CA PRO A 443 -39.83 10.23 11.39
C PRO A 443 -41.09 11.08 11.50
N ASN A 444 -41.73 11.03 12.67
CA ASN A 444 -42.90 11.85 12.97
C ASN A 444 -42.51 13.23 13.53
N ALA A 445 -43.50 14.11 13.68
CA ALA A 445 -43.26 15.48 14.13
C ALA A 445 -42.59 15.58 15.52
N ASP A 446 -42.90 14.66 16.44
CA ASP A 446 -42.33 14.66 17.79
C ASP A 446 -40.87 14.19 17.78
N GLU A 447 -40.51 13.26 16.88
CA GLU A 447 -39.15 12.77 16.69
C GLU A 447 -38.23 13.80 16.06
N LEU A 448 -38.72 14.53 15.05
CA LEU A 448 -37.98 15.64 14.43
C LEU A 448 -37.78 16.82 15.39
N ALA A 449 -38.63 16.94 16.42
CA ALA A 449 -38.53 17.98 17.44
C ALA A 449 -37.53 17.65 18.56
N GLN A 450 -37.00 16.42 18.64
CA GLN A 450 -36.03 16.02 19.66
C GLN A 450 -34.68 16.71 19.44
N ASP A 451 -34.03 17.16 20.51
CA ASP A 451 -32.80 17.94 20.43
C ASP A 451 -31.57 17.12 19.99
N ASP A 452 -31.55 15.83 20.28
CA ASP A 452 -30.44 14.93 19.92
C ASP A 452 -30.67 14.20 18.57
N GLY A 453 -31.89 14.32 17.99
CA GLY A 453 -32.33 13.57 16.82
C GLY A 453 -33.27 12.41 17.20
N PHE A 454 -33.34 11.36 16.40
CA PHE A 454 -34.23 10.21 16.64
C PHE A 454 -33.55 8.88 16.37
N PHE A 455 -34.09 7.80 16.94
CA PHE A 455 -33.48 6.47 16.86
C PHE A 455 -34.21 5.56 15.89
N ILE A 456 -33.46 4.87 15.04
CA ILE A 456 -33.93 3.75 14.24
C ILE A 456 -33.53 2.46 14.96
N LYS A 457 -34.50 1.59 15.25
CA LYS A 457 -34.23 0.29 15.87
C LYS A 457 -33.89 -0.74 14.79
N VAL A 458 -32.77 -1.44 14.96
CA VAL A 458 -32.32 -2.54 14.11
C VAL A 458 -32.35 -3.84 14.91
N ASP A 459 -32.89 -4.91 14.32
CA ASP A 459 -33.01 -6.21 14.99
C ASP A 459 -31.62 -6.85 15.23
N GLY A 460 -31.49 -7.54 16.37
CA GLY A 460 -30.25 -8.20 16.79
C GLY A 460 -29.75 -9.26 15.82
N VAL A 461 -30.64 -9.84 15.01
CA VAL A 461 -30.27 -10.74 13.92
C VAL A 461 -29.23 -10.12 12.97
N HIS A 462 -29.35 -8.83 12.65
CA HIS A 462 -28.42 -8.14 11.75
C HIS A 462 -27.08 -7.81 12.41
N VAL A 463 -27.05 -7.67 13.73
CA VAL A 463 -25.81 -7.51 14.51
C VAL A 463 -25.09 -8.85 14.65
N LYS A 464 -25.83 -9.90 15.05
CA LYS A 464 -25.29 -11.26 15.25
C LYS A 464 -24.69 -11.82 13.97
N ALA A 465 -25.31 -11.54 12.84
CA ALA A 465 -24.84 -12.06 11.57
C ALA A 465 -23.46 -11.46 11.18
N LEU A 466 -23.03 -10.34 11.79
CA LEU A 466 -21.71 -9.74 11.60
C LEU A 466 -20.65 -10.16 12.63
N GLU A 467 -20.93 -11.13 13.50
CA GLU A 467 -20.01 -11.60 14.54
C GLU A 467 -18.60 -11.93 14.00
N GLY A 468 -17.57 -11.30 14.59
CA GLY A 468 -16.18 -11.45 14.16
C GLY A 468 -15.80 -10.63 12.91
N GLY A 469 -16.70 -9.78 12.43
CA GLY A 469 -16.51 -8.85 11.31
C GLY A 469 -16.53 -7.38 11.73
N THR A 470 -16.76 -6.50 10.76
CA THR A 470 -16.88 -5.04 10.98
C THR A 470 -18.19 -4.49 10.44
N LEU A 471 -18.69 -3.41 11.01
CA LEU A 471 -19.88 -2.68 10.59
C LEU A 471 -19.53 -1.21 10.33
N ILE A 472 -20.00 -0.66 9.23
CA ILE A 472 -19.95 0.77 8.91
C ILE A 472 -21.39 1.25 8.74
N LEU A 473 -21.77 2.27 9.51
CA LEU A 473 -23.10 2.87 9.46
C LEU A 473 -23.07 4.16 8.65
N SER A 474 -24.07 4.36 7.80
CA SER A 474 -24.40 5.65 7.18
C SER A 474 -25.91 5.70 6.94
N TYR A 475 -26.46 6.83 6.49
CA TYR A 475 -27.86 6.92 6.10
C TYR A 475 -28.06 7.85 4.91
N VAL A 476 -29.16 7.66 4.21
CA VAL A 476 -29.64 8.52 3.13
C VAL A 476 -30.94 9.18 3.56
N HIS A 477 -30.96 10.52 3.53
CA HIS A 477 -32.17 11.32 3.72
C HIS A 477 -32.86 11.52 2.36
N TRP A 478 -34.08 11.01 2.25
CA TRP A 478 -34.92 11.08 1.06
C TRP A 478 -36.04 12.10 1.25
N ARG A 479 -36.17 13.00 0.28
CA ARG A 479 -37.25 14.00 0.20
C ARG A 479 -37.89 14.01 -1.18
N GLU A 480 -39.14 14.44 -1.26
CA GLU A 480 -39.84 14.61 -2.53
C GLU A 480 -39.58 16.01 -3.11
N GLU A 481 -38.99 16.09 -4.30
CA GLU A 481 -38.78 17.33 -5.05
C GLU A 481 -39.28 17.17 -6.48
N GLY A 482 -40.20 18.04 -6.90
CA GLY A 482 -40.73 18.03 -8.27
C GLY A 482 -41.41 16.71 -8.68
N GLY A 483 -41.94 15.94 -7.73
CA GLY A 483 -42.55 14.62 -7.97
C GLY A 483 -41.55 13.47 -8.10
N GLN A 484 -40.29 13.68 -7.71
CA GLN A 484 -39.26 12.64 -7.64
C GLN A 484 -38.60 12.61 -6.26
N ALA A 485 -38.23 11.41 -5.80
CA ALA A 485 -37.47 11.25 -4.56
C ALA A 485 -35.98 11.57 -4.80
N VAL A 486 -35.45 12.53 -4.05
CA VAL A 486 -34.05 12.97 -4.09
C VAL A 486 -33.39 12.58 -2.77
N GLY A 487 -32.25 11.89 -2.85
CA GLY A 487 -31.52 11.36 -1.69
C GLY A 487 -30.23 12.15 -1.41
N ARG A 488 -29.92 12.36 -0.13
CA ARG A 488 -28.67 12.96 0.35
C ARG A 488 -28.00 12.04 1.37
N THR A 489 -26.72 11.74 1.21
CA THR A 489 -25.99 10.76 2.03
C THR A 489 -25.25 11.42 3.20
N SER A 490 -25.22 10.75 4.35
CA SER A 490 -24.44 11.18 5.51
C SER A 490 -22.99 10.75 5.53
N ARG A 491 -22.22 11.29 6.48
CA ARG A 491 -20.90 10.74 6.81
C ARG A 491 -21.05 9.27 7.18
N SER A 492 -20.11 8.46 6.71
CA SER A 492 -19.89 7.14 7.30
C SER A 492 -19.43 7.32 8.75
N ALA A 493 -20.07 6.60 9.66
CA ALA A 493 -19.57 6.40 11.01
C ALA A 493 -18.20 5.71 10.98
N ALA A 494 -17.45 5.85 12.06
CA ALA A 494 -16.24 5.06 12.25
C ALA A 494 -16.57 3.56 12.16
N SER A 495 -15.67 2.78 11.57
CA SER A 495 -15.88 1.33 11.48
C SER A 495 -15.91 0.72 12.88
N LEU A 496 -17.00 0.01 13.16
CA LEU A 496 -17.22 -0.71 14.40
C LEU A 496 -16.79 -2.16 14.23
N ASN A 497 -16.05 -2.70 15.19
CA ASN A 497 -15.88 -4.14 15.32
C ASN A 497 -17.18 -4.75 15.85
N VAL A 498 -17.54 -5.94 15.41
CA VAL A 498 -18.65 -6.68 16.04
C VAL A 498 -18.02 -7.80 16.88
N GLY A 499 -17.72 -7.48 18.15
CA GLY A 499 -16.85 -8.26 19.05
C GLY A 499 -16.30 -7.48 20.26
N GLU A 500 -15.03 -7.67 20.63
CA GLU A 500 -14.41 -7.11 21.86
C GLU A 500 -14.02 -5.60 21.78
N PRO A 501 -14.12 -4.80 22.87
CA PRO A 501 -13.87 -3.33 22.90
C PRO A 501 -12.38 -2.90 22.94
N ARG A 502 -12.07 -1.61 22.65
CA ARG A 502 -10.72 -0.99 22.78
C ARG A 502 -10.57 -0.15 24.07
N PHE A 503 -9.39 -0.12 24.70
CA PHE A 503 -9.10 0.73 25.89
C PHE A 503 -7.87 1.63 25.65
N GLU A 504 -8.00 2.95 25.84
CA GLU A 504 -6.95 3.94 25.56
C GLU A 504 -6.21 4.45 26.80
N LEU A 505 -6.80 4.35 27.99
CA LEU A 505 -6.22 4.82 29.25
C LEU A 505 -5.74 3.64 30.13
N VAL A 506 -4.71 3.89 30.93
CA VAL A 506 -4.24 2.94 31.94
C VAL A 506 -5.24 2.82 33.09
N SER A 507 -5.20 1.72 33.85
CA SER A 507 -6.13 1.51 34.96
C SER A 507 -6.05 2.58 36.06
N PRO A 508 -7.18 2.90 36.73
CA PRO A 508 -7.15 3.75 37.93
C PRO A 508 -6.36 3.08 39.05
N ILE A 509 -5.84 3.87 39.97
CA ILE A 509 -5.12 3.41 41.17
C ILE A 509 -6.04 3.63 42.37
N VAL A 510 -6.34 2.59 43.15
CA VAL A 510 -7.02 2.72 44.45
C VAL A 510 -6.00 2.56 45.56
N GLU A 511 -5.78 3.60 46.35
CA GLU A 511 -4.79 3.54 47.43
C GLU A 511 -5.19 2.50 48.49
N GLY A 512 -4.22 1.75 49.00
CA GLY A 512 -4.48 0.65 49.95
C GLY A 512 -4.89 -0.67 49.29
N GLU A 513 -5.21 -0.69 47.99
CA GLU A 513 -5.18 -1.93 47.20
C GLU A 513 -3.73 -2.40 47.07
N LYS A 514 -3.51 -3.70 47.34
CA LYS A 514 -2.22 -4.38 47.26
C LYS A 514 -2.44 -5.79 46.71
N ASP A 515 -1.71 -6.12 45.65
CA ASP A 515 -1.64 -7.47 45.08
C ASP A 515 -3.00 -8.07 44.69
N GLY A 516 -3.93 -7.26 44.20
CA GLY A 516 -5.27 -7.69 43.77
C GLY A 516 -6.28 -7.78 44.91
N ALA A 517 -5.96 -7.28 46.11
CA ALA A 517 -6.94 -7.13 47.18
C ALA A 517 -6.77 -5.85 47.99
N LEU A 518 -7.85 -5.43 48.63
CA LEU A 518 -7.86 -4.30 49.56
C LEU A 518 -8.53 -4.76 50.85
N GLU A 519 -7.84 -4.60 51.99
CA GLU A 519 -8.39 -4.82 53.32
C GLU A 519 -8.84 -3.47 53.94
N PRO A 520 -10.15 -3.18 54.01
CA PRO A 520 -10.64 -1.93 54.56
C PRO A 520 -10.24 -1.62 55.99
N ALA A 521 -9.94 -2.64 56.81
CA ALA A 521 -9.43 -2.43 58.17
C ALA A 521 -8.03 -1.77 58.19
N ASP A 522 -7.26 -1.90 57.10
CA ASP A 522 -5.91 -1.33 56.98
C ASP A 522 -5.92 0.12 56.47
N LEU A 523 -7.09 0.65 56.08
CA LEU A 523 -7.22 2.03 55.59
C LEU A 523 -7.12 3.05 56.73
N PRO A 524 -6.20 4.04 56.66
CA PRO A 524 -6.07 5.08 57.67
C PRO A 524 -7.38 5.88 57.84
N ASN A 525 -7.97 5.83 59.04
CA ASN A 525 -9.27 6.46 59.36
C ASN A 525 -10.44 6.00 58.47
N GLY A 526 -10.33 4.84 57.80
CA GLY A 526 -11.35 4.34 56.89
C GLY A 526 -11.53 5.20 55.63
N VAL A 527 -10.47 5.86 55.15
CA VAL A 527 -10.51 6.70 53.94
C VAL A 527 -9.47 6.18 52.95
N THR A 528 -9.80 6.23 51.65
CA THR A 528 -8.84 6.00 50.58
C THR A 528 -8.99 7.01 49.45
N ARG A 529 -8.13 6.95 48.43
CA ARG A 529 -8.22 7.73 47.20
C ARG A 529 -8.24 6.83 45.99
N LEU A 530 -9.07 7.20 45.02
CA LEU A 530 -9.02 6.69 43.65
C LEU A 530 -8.32 7.73 42.81
N ILE A 531 -7.25 7.34 42.14
CA ILE A 531 -6.43 8.21 41.31
C ILE A 531 -6.62 7.78 39.85
N ALA A 532 -7.13 8.69 39.03
CA ALA A 532 -7.05 8.60 37.58
C ALA A 532 -5.68 9.14 37.15
N PRO A 533 -4.75 8.30 36.66
CA PRO A 533 -3.42 8.74 36.29
C PRO A 533 -3.44 9.74 35.14
N ARG A 534 -2.45 10.62 35.11
CA ARG A 534 -2.20 11.54 34.00
C ARG A 534 -2.19 10.78 32.67
N SER A 535 -3.08 11.19 31.75
CA SER A 535 -3.16 10.63 30.40
C SER A 535 -1.99 11.08 29.52
N PHE A 536 -1.57 10.23 28.57
CA PHE A 536 -0.53 10.56 27.59
C PHE A 536 -0.90 11.79 26.76
N THR A 537 -2.17 11.88 26.34
CA THR A 537 -2.74 13.10 25.77
C THR A 537 -3.13 14.03 26.92
N PRO A 538 -2.49 15.22 27.06
CA PRO A 538 -2.70 16.10 28.20
C PRO A 538 -4.15 16.55 28.33
N THR A 539 -4.70 16.54 29.55
CA THR A 539 -6.01 17.13 29.83
C THR A 539 -5.93 18.66 29.80
N LYS A 540 -6.98 19.31 29.31
CA LYS A 540 -7.09 20.76 29.13
C LYS A 540 -8.23 21.35 29.96
N PRO A 541 -8.20 22.67 30.28
CA PRO A 541 -9.29 23.32 30.99
C PRO A 541 -10.60 23.17 30.23
N GLY A 542 -11.59 22.55 30.85
CA GLY A 542 -12.88 22.21 30.25
C GLY A 542 -13.10 20.70 30.03
N ASP A 543 -12.06 19.87 30.06
CA ASP A 543 -12.21 18.41 30.07
C ASP A 543 -12.87 17.94 31.38
N LYS A 544 -13.41 16.72 31.41
CA LYS A 544 -14.03 16.13 32.61
C LYS A 544 -13.55 14.70 32.82
N VAL A 545 -13.12 14.38 34.04
CA VAL A 545 -12.72 13.02 34.41
C VAL A 545 -13.80 12.42 35.30
N THR A 546 -14.31 11.24 34.92
CA THR A 546 -15.36 10.53 35.66
C THR A 546 -14.90 9.11 35.94
N TYR A 547 -15.02 8.63 37.18
CA TYR A 547 -14.82 7.20 37.48
C TYR A 547 -16.13 6.45 37.56
N ASP A 548 -16.07 5.16 37.22
CA ASP A 548 -17.13 4.18 37.32
C ASP A 548 -16.68 3.04 38.24
N TRP A 549 -17.29 2.93 39.43
CA TRP A 549 -17.04 1.89 40.42
C TRP A 549 -18.16 0.87 40.38
N GLN A 550 -17.82 -0.42 40.34
CA GLN A 550 -18.77 -1.52 40.29
C GLN A 550 -18.41 -2.57 41.34
N GLY A 551 -19.16 -2.61 42.44
CA GLY A 551 -19.07 -3.72 43.40
C GLY A 551 -20.06 -4.83 43.06
N GLU A 552 -19.65 -6.08 43.18
CA GLU A 552 -20.53 -7.26 42.98
C GLU A 552 -21.75 -7.25 43.91
N LYS A 553 -21.61 -6.72 45.13
CA LYS A 553 -22.68 -6.61 46.13
C LYS A 553 -23.22 -5.19 46.29
N SER A 554 -22.34 -4.20 46.27
CA SER A 554 -22.75 -2.80 46.52
C SER A 554 -23.35 -2.10 45.30
N GLY A 555 -23.22 -2.68 44.09
CA GLY A 555 -23.68 -2.06 42.85
C GLY A 555 -22.78 -0.93 42.33
N PRO A 556 -23.22 -0.23 41.27
CA PRO A 556 -22.46 0.84 40.63
C PRO A 556 -22.43 2.13 41.46
N HIS A 557 -21.36 2.91 41.31
CA HIS A 557 -21.22 4.27 41.83
C HIS A 557 -20.29 5.10 40.92
N THR A 558 -20.59 6.39 40.73
CA THR A 558 -19.80 7.26 39.87
C THR A 558 -19.61 8.65 40.49
N ASP A 559 -18.49 9.30 40.17
CA ASP A 559 -18.23 10.70 40.53
C ASP A 559 -17.33 11.35 39.46
N SER A 560 -17.33 12.68 39.37
CA SER A 560 -16.63 13.42 38.32
C SER A 560 -15.93 14.69 38.82
N ILE A 561 -14.76 14.99 38.25
CA ILE A 561 -13.98 16.21 38.50
C ILE A 561 -13.76 16.94 37.16
N ASP A 562 -14.11 18.22 37.12
CA ASP A 562 -13.79 19.10 35.99
C ASP A 562 -12.31 19.50 35.98
N ILE A 563 -11.72 19.52 34.80
CA ILE A 563 -10.36 20.00 34.57
C ILE A 563 -10.38 21.52 34.43
N THR A 564 -9.54 22.15 35.20
CA THR A 564 -9.30 23.59 35.29
C THR A 564 -7.81 23.85 35.06
N VAL A 565 -7.42 25.12 34.97
CA VAL A 565 -6.00 25.50 34.90
C VAL A 565 -5.16 25.02 36.10
N LEU A 566 -5.78 24.64 37.22
CA LEU A 566 -5.09 24.22 38.45
C LEU A 566 -4.77 22.71 38.50
N ASN A 567 -5.54 21.88 37.80
CA ASN A 567 -5.44 20.41 37.80
C ASN A 567 -5.28 19.80 36.39
N GLN A 568 -5.14 20.63 35.34
CA GLN A 568 -4.77 20.17 34.00
C GLN A 568 -3.46 19.38 34.00
N ASP A 569 -3.40 18.33 33.18
CA ASP A 569 -2.20 17.53 32.91
C ASP A 569 -1.54 16.93 34.17
N ARG A 570 -2.36 16.57 35.16
CA ARG A 570 -1.97 15.96 36.44
C ARG A 570 -2.87 14.78 36.77
N ASP A 571 -2.40 13.95 37.70
CA ASP A 571 -3.22 12.88 38.30
C ASP A 571 -4.45 13.49 38.98
N ILE A 572 -5.62 12.91 38.70
CA ILE A 572 -6.90 13.35 39.26
C ILE A 572 -7.31 12.40 40.37
N ALA A 573 -7.28 12.89 41.60
CA ALA A 573 -7.57 12.10 42.79
C ALA A 573 -8.98 12.38 43.34
N PHE A 574 -9.80 11.33 43.43
CA PHE A 574 -11.09 11.32 44.10
C PHE A 574 -10.93 10.82 45.53
N SER A 575 -11.50 11.54 46.50
CA SER A 575 -11.43 11.15 47.91
C SER A 575 -12.60 10.24 48.28
N LEU A 576 -12.31 8.97 48.58
CA LEU A 576 -13.28 7.96 48.99
C LEU A 576 -13.35 7.92 50.53
N ASN A 577 -14.32 8.65 51.09
CA ASN A 577 -14.46 8.84 52.54
C ASN A 577 -14.98 7.60 53.29
N ALA A 578 -15.00 7.64 54.62
CA ALA A 578 -15.46 6.53 55.46
C ALA A 578 -16.90 6.08 55.18
N GLN A 579 -17.77 6.98 54.71
CA GLN A 579 -19.10 6.61 54.28
C GLN A 579 -19.06 5.76 53.00
N PHE A 580 -18.25 6.16 52.01
CA PHE A 580 -18.06 5.39 50.79
C PHE A 580 -17.51 4.00 51.08
N ILE A 581 -16.52 3.89 51.97
CA ILE A 581 -15.97 2.58 52.37
C ILE A 581 -17.07 1.70 52.98
N ALA A 582 -17.86 2.24 53.91
CA ALA A 582 -18.94 1.47 54.56
C ALA A 582 -20.05 1.04 53.59
N THR A 583 -20.32 1.79 52.52
CA THR A 583 -21.43 1.51 51.60
C THR A 583 -21.04 0.80 50.31
N HIS A 584 -19.82 1.02 49.80
CA HIS A 584 -19.40 0.57 48.46
C HIS A 584 -18.17 -0.33 48.47
N LEU A 585 -17.48 -0.48 49.60
CA LEU A 585 -16.31 -1.36 49.72
C LEU A 585 -16.56 -2.49 50.72
N GLU A 586 -16.97 -2.17 51.95
CA GLU A 586 -17.21 -3.13 53.03
C GLU A 586 -18.24 -4.23 52.71
N PRO A 587 -19.36 -3.94 52.01
CA PRO A 587 -20.33 -4.97 51.65
C PRO A 587 -19.81 -6.01 50.65
N ASN A 588 -18.67 -5.75 49.99
CA ASN A 588 -18.07 -6.65 49.01
C ASN A 588 -16.98 -7.56 49.62
N ARG A 589 -16.92 -7.77 50.95
CA ARG A 589 -15.98 -8.74 51.56
C ARG A 589 -16.04 -10.10 50.86
N ASP A 590 -14.87 -10.66 50.55
CA ASP A 590 -14.65 -11.91 49.80
C ASP A 590 -15.22 -11.90 48.36
N HIS A 591 -15.62 -10.73 47.87
CA HIS A 591 -16.16 -10.48 46.53
C HIS A 591 -15.30 -9.46 45.78
N LYS A 592 -15.47 -9.38 44.46
CA LYS A 592 -14.70 -8.47 43.62
C LYS A 592 -15.36 -7.10 43.50
N VAL A 593 -14.49 -6.10 43.34
CA VAL A 593 -14.82 -4.75 42.93
C VAL A 593 -14.04 -4.45 41.66
N SER A 594 -14.71 -3.90 40.65
CA SER A 594 -14.10 -3.41 39.41
C SER A 594 -14.27 -1.90 39.33
N VAL A 595 -13.24 -1.17 38.94
CA VAL A 595 -13.28 0.28 38.80
C VAL A 595 -12.55 0.76 37.56
N SER A 596 -13.15 1.66 36.81
CA SER A 596 -12.59 2.31 35.62
C SER A 596 -12.80 3.82 35.70
N TYR A 597 -12.18 4.58 34.79
CA TYR A 597 -12.48 5.98 34.58
C TYR A 597 -12.47 6.33 33.10
N LYS A 598 -13.10 7.45 32.78
CA LYS A 598 -13.12 8.06 31.45
C LYS A 598 -12.76 9.53 31.52
N ILE A 599 -12.15 10.02 30.45
CA ILE A 599 -11.87 11.43 30.24
C ILE A 599 -12.72 11.90 29.06
N TRP A 600 -13.70 12.75 29.31
CA TRP A 600 -14.41 13.50 28.28
C TRP A 600 -13.59 14.71 27.87
N ARG A 601 -13.30 14.83 26.57
CA ARG A 601 -12.46 15.87 25.98
C ARG A 601 -13.34 16.95 25.37
N LYS A 602 -13.22 18.19 25.86
CA LYS A 602 -14.08 19.29 25.40
C LYS A 602 -13.82 19.69 23.94
N GLU A 603 -12.58 19.62 23.49
CA GLU A 603 -12.21 20.06 22.12
C GLU A 603 -12.71 19.12 21.02
N THR A 604 -12.78 17.81 21.31
CA THR A 604 -13.13 16.79 20.32
C THR A 604 -14.50 16.17 20.57
N ASP A 605 -15.11 16.46 21.71
CA ASP A 605 -16.35 15.85 22.20
C ASP A 605 -16.30 14.30 22.23
N THR A 606 -15.16 13.75 22.61
CA THR A 606 -14.93 12.29 22.68
C THR A 606 -14.54 11.83 24.08
N ASN A 607 -14.79 10.56 24.39
CA ASN A 607 -14.32 9.91 25.62
C ASN A 607 -13.11 9.03 25.33
N SER A 608 -12.11 9.05 26.20
CA SER A 608 -11.11 7.98 26.29
C SER A 608 -11.38 7.17 27.56
N GLN A 609 -11.36 5.84 27.49
CA GLN A 609 -11.68 4.96 28.62
C GLN A 609 -10.46 4.17 29.13
N SER A 610 -10.41 3.96 30.46
CA SER A 610 -9.38 3.17 31.11
C SER A 610 -9.65 1.68 31.14
N ASN A 611 -8.57 0.90 31.11
CA ASN A 611 -8.60 -0.49 31.58
C ASN A 611 -9.20 -0.57 33.00
N PRO A 612 -10.19 -1.44 33.27
CA PRO A 612 -10.73 -1.57 34.63
C PRO A 612 -9.70 -2.19 35.60
N LEU A 613 -9.55 -1.62 36.79
CA LEU A 613 -8.87 -2.24 37.93
C LEU A 613 -9.87 -3.13 38.67
N THR A 614 -9.60 -4.43 38.74
CA THR A 614 -10.42 -5.38 39.54
C THR A 614 -9.62 -5.94 40.71
N PHE A 615 -10.18 -5.90 41.91
CA PHE A 615 -9.57 -6.44 43.13
C PHE A 615 -10.62 -7.04 44.09
N SER A 616 -10.20 -7.95 44.96
CA SER A 616 -11.04 -8.56 46.01
C SER A 616 -11.03 -7.71 47.29
N VAL A 617 -12.15 -7.64 48.01
CA VAL A 617 -12.16 -6.97 49.32
C VAL A 617 -11.90 -8.00 50.44
N GLY A 618 -10.80 -7.86 51.17
CA GLY A 618 -10.36 -8.80 52.22
C GLY A 618 -8.94 -9.33 52.02
N THR A 619 -8.55 -10.39 52.74
CA THR A 619 -7.18 -10.94 52.69
C THR A 619 -6.93 -11.72 51.40
N ALA A 620 -5.99 -11.25 50.57
CA ALA A 620 -5.53 -11.96 49.39
C ALA A 620 -4.78 -13.24 49.76
N GLN A 621 -5.12 -14.35 49.12
CA GLN A 621 -4.22 -15.49 49.00
C GLN A 621 -4.07 -15.85 47.52
N GLU A 622 -3.21 -15.11 46.82
CA GLU A 622 -2.66 -15.50 45.51
C GLU A 622 -1.26 -14.90 45.35
N ILE A 623 -0.24 -15.73 45.15
CA ILE A 623 1.13 -15.25 44.87
C ILE A 623 1.17 -14.81 43.41
N LYS A 624 1.19 -13.49 43.18
CA LYS A 624 1.26 -12.89 41.84
C LYS A 624 2.70 -12.94 41.32
N LEU A 625 2.96 -13.82 40.36
CA LEU A 625 4.25 -13.90 39.67
C LEU A 625 4.52 -12.63 38.84
N PRO A 626 5.76 -12.10 38.80
CA PRO A 626 6.10 -10.95 37.95
C PRO A 626 5.96 -11.31 36.46
N VAL A 627 5.67 -10.33 35.61
CA VAL A 627 5.64 -10.52 34.16
C VAL A 627 7.01 -10.91 33.61
N ALA A 628 7.03 -11.80 32.63
CA ALA A 628 8.25 -12.15 31.89
C ALA A 628 8.41 -11.24 30.67
N SER A 629 9.63 -10.87 30.31
CA SER A 629 9.88 -10.01 29.14
C SER A 629 10.90 -10.61 28.17
N PHE A 630 10.92 -10.14 26.92
CA PHE A 630 12.04 -10.41 26.01
C PHE A 630 13.10 -9.34 26.16
N SER A 631 14.36 -9.75 26.33
CA SER A 631 15.47 -8.79 26.50
C SER A 631 15.73 -7.95 25.26
N GLU A 632 15.34 -8.46 24.09
CA GLU A 632 15.53 -7.86 22.78
C GLU A 632 14.33 -7.01 22.33
N ALA A 633 13.23 -7.02 23.08
CA ALA A 633 12.07 -6.18 22.79
C ALA A 633 12.34 -4.70 23.10
N LYS A 634 11.79 -3.82 22.28
CA LYS A 634 11.75 -2.37 22.52
C LYS A 634 10.30 -1.99 22.78
N GLU A 635 9.99 -1.73 24.05
CA GLU A 635 8.61 -1.55 24.53
C GLU A 635 7.76 -2.79 24.20
N ASP A 636 6.66 -2.62 23.46
CA ASP A 636 5.77 -3.70 23.02
C ASP A 636 6.14 -4.27 21.63
N GLN A 637 7.22 -3.79 21.01
CA GLN A 637 7.66 -4.26 19.70
C GLN A 637 8.81 -5.25 19.84
N LEU A 638 8.68 -6.42 19.22
CA LEU A 638 9.76 -7.39 19.09
C LEU A 638 10.04 -7.64 17.61
N SER A 639 11.16 -7.09 17.13
CA SER A 639 11.59 -7.36 15.77
C SER A 639 12.19 -8.77 15.66
N PRO A 640 11.74 -9.61 14.71
CA PRO A 640 12.38 -10.90 14.43
C PRO A 640 13.89 -10.79 14.17
N ASP A 641 14.33 -9.64 13.68
CA ASP A 641 15.71 -9.41 13.30
C ASP A 641 16.61 -9.08 14.51
N ASP A 642 16.05 -8.47 15.56
CA ASP A 642 16.75 -8.19 16.83
C ASP A 642 17.01 -9.48 17.65
N VAL A 643 16.30 -10.56 17.35
CA VAL A 643 16.44 -11.89 17.98
C VAL A 643 17.07 -12.92 17.07
N TYR A 644 17.51 -12.51 15.87
CA TYR A 644 18.19 -13.38 14.93
C TYR A 644 19.70 -13.47 15.26
N PRO A 645 20.32 -14.65 15.21
CA PRO A 645 19.79 -16.00 14.96
C PRO A 645 19.27 -16.71 16.21
N GLY A 646 19.58 -16.17 17.38
CA GLY A 646 19.65 -16.90 18.64
C GLY A 646 18.31 -17.18 19.30
N GLY A 647 17.22 -16.61 18.76
CA GLY A 647 15.93 -16.57 19.43
C GLY A 647 15.86 -15.46 20.48
N ALA A 648 14.64 -15.16 20.93
CA ALA A 648 14.35 -14.15 21.93
C ALA A 648 14.65 -14.69 23.34
N THR A 649 15.38 -13.94 24.15
CA THR A 649 15.77 -14.34 25.50
C THR A 649 14.70 -13.91 26.49
N VAL A 650 14.10 -14.88 27.20
CA VAL A 650 13.08 -14.62 28.22
C VAL A 650 13.75 -14.20 29.52
N VAL A 651 13.27 -13.11 30.12
CA VAL A 651 13.74 -12.56 31.38
C VAL A 651 12.63 -12.68 32.43
N ILE A 652 12.90 -13.40 33.51
CA ILE A 652 12.02 -13.49 34.69
C ILE A 652 12.75 -12.83 35.87
N GLY A 653 12.13 -11.80 36.46
CA GLY A 653 12.74 -11.01 37.54
C GLY A 653 12.96 -11.81 38.84
N GLU A 654 13.94 -11.39 39.64
CA GLU A 654 14.26 -11.97 40.96
C GLU A 654 13.06 -12.02 41.92
N SER A 655 12.09 -11.11 41.74
CA SER A 655 10.84 -11.06 42.50
C SER A 655 9.93 -12.29 42.32
N ALA A 656 10.21 -13.17 41.35
CA ALA A 656 9.54 -14.47 41.23
C ALA A 656 9.92 -15.45 42.36
N ALA A 657 10.96 -15.11 43.16
CA ALA A 657 11.43 -15.89 44.30
C ALA A 657 11.66 -17.38 43.97
N LEU A 658 12.29 -17.64 42.82
CA LEU A 658 12.56 -18.99 42.31
C LEU A 658 13.53 -19.74 43.22
N GLN A 659 13.21 -20.98 43.56
CA GLN A 659 14.05 -21.87 44.37
C GLN A 659 14.69 -22.95 43.49
N THR A 660 15.75 -23.57 44.01
CA THR A 660 16.37 -24.72 43.32
C THR A 660 15.34 -25.83 43.15
N ASP A 661 15.33 -26.45 41.96
CA ASP A 661 14.39 -27.51 41.57
C ASP A 661 12.94 -27.06 41.32
N ASP A 662 12.64 -25.75 41.31
CA ASP A 662 11.36 -25.26 40.77
C ASP A 662 11.29 -25.55 39.25
N GLU A 663 10.12 -25.98 38.77
CA GLU A 663 9.87 -26.20 37.33
C GLU A 663 9.08 -25.05 36.72
N ILE A 664 9.68 -24.35 35.77
CA ILE A 664 9.08 -23.23 35.05
C ILE A 664 8.57 -23.72 33.71
N THR A 665 7.35 -23.32 33.33
CA THR A 665 6.86 -23.51 31.96
C THR A 665 6.51 -22.16 31.34
N VAL A 666 7.34 -21.66 30.42
CA VAL A 666 7.03 -20.48 29.62
C VAL A 666 6.14 -20.89 28.46
N THR A 667 5.02 -20.20 28.26
CA THR A 667 4.08 -20.42 27.17
C THR A 667 4.06 -19.19 26.26
N VAL A 668 4.28 -19.40 24.95
CA VAL A 668 4.17 -18.37 23.91
C VAL A 668 3.00 -18.71 23.01
N VAL A 669 2.04 -17.79 22.92
CA VAL A 669 0.82 -17.90 22.12
C VAL A 669 0.90 -16.91 20.96
N GLY A 670 0.98 -17.42 19.74
CA GLY A 670 0.81 -16.66 18.50
C GLY A 670 -0.11 -17.43 17.55
N LYS A 671 0.24 -17.52 16.26
CA LYS A 671 -0.41 -18.42 15.28
C LYS A 671 -0.47 -19.87 15.74
N ASN A 672 0.55 -20.31 16.49
CA ASN A 672 0.57 -21.57 17.21
C ASN A 672 0.94 -21.31 18.68
N THR A 673 0.51 -22.19 19.59
CA THR A 673 0.93 -22.16 20.99
C THR A 673 2.12 -23.09 21.20
N THR A 674 3.21 -22.59 21.80
CA THR A 674 4.43 -23.35 22.08
C THR A 674 4.86 -23.15 23.53
N THR A 675 5.44 -24.18 24.15
CA THR A 675 5.89 -24.14 25.54
C THR A 675 7.38 -24.46 25.68
N TYR A 676 8.04 -23.85 26.66
CA TYR A 676 9.46 -23.95 26.93
C TYR A 676 9.67 -24.24 28.42
N PRO A 677 9.84 -25.52 28.81
CA PRO A 677 10.08 -25.90 30.20
C PRO A 677 11.55 -25.64 30.62
N HIS A 678 11.76 -25.27 31.88
CA HIS A 678 13.09 -25.08 32.49
C HIS A 678 13.08 -25.45 33.98
N THR A 679 14.09 -26.18 34.44
CA THR A 679 14.28 -26.50 35.87
C THR A 679 15.32 -25.55 36.47
N VAL A 680 14.96 -24.84 37.54
CA VAL A 680 15.82 -23.83 38.17
C VAL A 680 17.03 -24.48 38.84
N LEU A 681 18.24 -24.08 38.40
CA LEU A 681 19.50 -24.58 38.94
C LEU A 681 19.86 -23.87 40.27
N ALA A 682 20.70 -24.50 41.09
CA ALA A 682 21.19 -23.92 42.34
C ALA A 682 21.91 -22.56 42.16
N THR A 683 22.50 -22.32 40.98
CA THR A 683 23.14 -21.05 40.63
C THR A 683 22.17 -19.94 40.23
N GLU A 684 20.95 -20.30 39.85
CA GLU A 684 19.86 -19.44 39.35
C GLU A 684 18.84 -19.07 40.45
N ALA A 685 18.74 -19.89 41.50
CA ALA A 685 17.83 -19.68 42.61
C ALA A 685 18.03 -18.31 43.29
N GLY A 686 16.92 -17.60 43.53
CA GLY A 686 16.89 -16.27 44.13
C GLY A 686 17.53 -15.17 43.28
N LYS A 687 17.59 -15.33 41.95
CA LYS A 687 18.12 -14.33 41.00
C LYS A 687 17.21 -14.17 39.79
N GLU A 688 17.45 -13.13 39.00
CA GLU A 688 16.84 -12.97 37.68
C GLU A 688 17.25 -14.12 36.74
N LEU A 689 16.28 -14.74 36.08
CA LEU A 689 16.49 -15.87 35.16
C LEU A 689 16.51 -15.37 33.71
N ARG A 690 17.53 -15.80 32.95
CA ARG A 690 17.70 -15.51 31.51
C ARG A 690 18.03 -16.75 30.66
N ALA A 691 17.84 -17.94 31.21
CA ALA A 691 18.28 -19.19 30.59
C ALA A 691 17.34 -19.68 29.47
N ILE A 692 16.09 -19.20 29.43
CA ILE A 692 15.05 -19.68 28.51
C ILE A 692 15.09 -18.85 27.22
N LYS A 693 15.09 -19.54 26.06
CA LYS A 693 15.06 -18.90 24.73
C LYS A 693 13.90 -19.38 23.89
N VAL A 694 13.22 -18.44 23.25
CA VAL A 694 12.17 -18.70 22.24
C VAL A 694 12.80 -18.65 20.85
N PRO A 695 12.78 -19.74 20.05
CA PRO A 695 13.47 -19.80 18.76
C PRO A 695 13.03 -18.71 17.77
N HIS A 696 13.98 -18.20 16.98
CA HIS A 696 13.69 -17.21 15.93
C HIS A 696 12.57 -17.65 14.99
N ALA A 697 12.48 -18.95 14.66
CA ALA A 697 11.43 -19.51 13.81
C ALA A 697 10.01 -19.29 14.37
N VAL A 698 9.85 -19.27 15.70
CA VAL A 698 8.56 -19.02 16.37
C VAL A 698 8.22 -17.52 16.33
N ILE A 699 9.22 -16.66 16.49
CA ILE A 699 9.03 -15.20 16.39
C ILE A 699 8.68 -14.80 14.95
N ILE A 700 9.48 -15.22 13.95
CA ILE A 700 9.27 -14.85 12.54
C ILE A 700 7.96 -15.41 11.94
N ALA A 701 7.45 -16.55 12.43
CA ALA A 701 6.17 -17.10 11.98
C ALA A 701 5.00 -16.15 12.25
N ASN A 702 5.14 -15.28 13.25
CA ASN A 702 4.15 -14.30 13.67
C ASN A 702 4.39 -12.90 13.09
N LEU A 703 5.28 -12.76 12.09
CA LEU A 703 5.52 -11.49 11.40
C LEU A 703 4.20 -10.84 10.95
N GLU A 704 4.07 -9.54 11.22
CA GLU A 704 2.87 -8.69 11.02
C GLU A 704 1.67 -8.99 11.93
N GLY A 705 1.83 -9.91 12.88
CA GLY A 705 0.90 -10.15 13.99
C GLY A 705 1.55 -9.89 15.34
N SER A 706 1.02 -10.51 16.40
CA SER A 706 1.51 -10.36 17.77
C SER A 706 1.71 -11.73 18.43
N ILE A 707 2.55 -11.79 19.46
CA ILE A 707 2.71 -12.95 20.34
C ILE A 707 2.44 -12.55 21.79
N SER A 708 1.83 -13.44 22.56
CA SER A 708 1.61 -13.30 24.00
C SER A 708 2.47 -14.32 24.75
N MET A 709 3.10 -13.92 25.85
CA MET A 709 4.00 -14.77 26.63
C MET A 709 3.68 -14.69 28.12
N PHE A 710 3.53 -15.84 28.78
CA PHE A 710 3.38 -15.95 30.24
C PHE A 710 4.06 -17.23 30.75
N TYR A 711 4.19 -17.40 32.08
CA TYR A 711 4.78 -18.61 32.66
C TYR A 711 4.10 -19.06 33.95
N THR A 712 4.23 -20.35 34.28
CA THR A 712 3.87 -20.93 35.58
C THR A 712 5.11 -21.47 36.28
N VAL A 713 5.05 -21.60 37.61
CA VAL A 713 6.12 -22.20 38.43
C VAL A 713 5.52 -23.32 39.27
N LEU A 714 5.90 -24.57 39.00
CA LEU A 714 5.63 -25.69 39.90
C LEU A 714 6.73 -25.74 40.96
N ARG A 715 6.36 -25.46 42.20
CA ARG A 715 7.26 -25.47 43.35
C ARG A 715 7.64 -26.90 43.73
N GLN A 716 8.83 -27.08 44.31
CA GLN A 716 9.27 -28.37 44.85
C GLN A 716 8.29 -28.97 45.88
N THR A 717 7.52 -28.13 46.58
CA THR A 717 6.48 -28.54 47.53
C THR A 717 5.20 -29.09 46.89
N GLY A 718 5.11 -29.06 45.55
CA GLY A 718 3.97 -29.56 44.78
C GLY A 718 2.84 -28.54 44.54
N SER A 719 3.03 -27.29 44.96
CA SER A 719 2.11 -26.17 44.65
C SER A 719 2.52 -25.49 43.34
N THR A 720 1.55 -25.04 42.56
CA THR A 720 1.80 -24.29 41.32
C THR A 720 1.46 -22.83 41.52
N ASP A 721 2.45 -21.95 41.30
CA ASP A 721 2.25 -20.51 41.23
C ASP A 721 1.99 -20.09 39.77
N GLY A 722 1.16 -19.06 39.58
CA GLY A 722 0.83 -18.51 38.26
C GLY A 722 -0.43 -19.08 37.60
N PRO A 723 -0.66 -18.77 36.32
CA PRO A 723 0.29 -18.12 35.39
C PRO A 723 0.59 -16.66 35.73
N SER A 724 1.78 -16.20 35.37
CA SER A 724 2.11 -14.77 35.36
C SER A 724 1.14 -14.02 34.45
N ASN A 725 1.01 -12.72 34.65
CA ASN A 725 0.37 -11.88 33.64
C ASN A 725 1.11 -12.02 32.30
N PRO A 726 0.40 -12.04 31.16
CA PRO A 726 1.01 -12.15 29.86
C PRO A 726 1.65 -10.83 29.41
N SER A 727 2.81 -10.93 28.77
CA SER A 727 3.42 -9.84 28.00
C SER A 727 3.15 -10.06 26.52
N VAL A 728 2.59 -9.05 25.87
CA VAL A 728 2.22 -9.10 24.45
C VAL A 728 3.23 -8.27 23.65
N TYR A 729 3.68 -8.81 22.53
CA TYR A 729 4.61 -8.15 21.62
C TYR A 729 4.11 -8.20 20.18
N ASP A 730 4.08 -7.05 19.53
CA ASP A 730 3.87 -6.95 18.09
C ASP A 730 5.16 -7.31 17.34
N ILE A 731 5.01 -8.18 16.34
CA ILE A 731 6.11 -8.69 15.55
C ILE A 731 6.17 -7.92 14.24
N ARG A 732 6.93 -6.83 14.23
CA ARG A 732 7.07 -5.93 13.07
C ARG A 732 8.51 -5.77 12.62
N ARG A 733 8.69 -5.48 11.33
CA ARG A 733 9.93 -4.96 10.76
C ARG A 733 9.82 -3.43 10.69
N VAL A 734 10.46 -2.74 11.61
CA VAL A 734 10.56 -1.26 11.58
C VAL A 734 11.69 -0.87 10.62
N ILE A 735 11.48 0.12 9.75
CA ILE A 735 12.56 0.66 8.89
C ILE A 735 13.67 1.14 9.83
N GLY A 736 14.87 0.61 9.63
CA GLY A 736 16.02 0.97 10.44
C GLY A 736 16.40 2.43 10.24
N ASN A 737 16.96 3.07 11.26
CA ASN A 737 17.57 4.39 11.19
C ASN A 737 19.11 4.29 11.03
N GLY A 738 19.73 5.35 10.51
CA GLY A 738 21.18 5.43 10.29
C GLY A 738 21.67 5.17 8.86
N THR A 739 22.98 5.35 8.69
CA THR A 739 23.70 5.27 7.42
C THR A 739 23.88 3.83 6.94
N LEU A 740 23.69 3.61 5.64
CA LEU A 740 23.70 2.29 5.01
C LEU A 740 25.10 1.78 4.66
N LYS A 741 25.41 0.55 5.08
CA LYS A 741 26.47 -0.30 4.57
C LYS A 741 25.84 -1.54 3.93
N ILE A 742 25.83 -1.60 2.60
CA ILE A 742 25.36 -2.79 1.87
C ILE A 742 26.54 -3.68 1.52
N MET A 743 26.42 -4.98 1.80
CA MET A 743 27.45 -5.98 1.51
C MET A 743 26.84 -7.16 0.74
N GLY A 744 27.64 -7.79 -0.11
CA GLY A 744 27.24 -8.85 -1.04
C GLY A 744 27.46 -8.42 -2.50
N ALA A 745 27.80 -9.37 -3.38
CA ALA A 745 27.91 -9.07 -4.80
C ALA A 745 26.54 -9.05 -5.48
N ARG A 746 26.38 -8.15 -6.45
CA ARG A 746 25.27 -8.23 -7.41
C ARG A 746 25.38 -9.53 -8.19
N TYR A 747 24.25 -10.22 -8.38
CA TYR A 747 24.21 -11.54 -9.02
C TYR A 747 24.60 -11.47 -10.50
N ASN A 748 25.27 -12.50 -11.03
CA ASN A 748 25.54 -12.61 -12.47
C ASN A 748 24.76 -13.78 -13.06
N ARG A 749 23.82 -13.46 -13.97
CA ARG A 749 22.93 -14.43 -14.63
C ARG A 749 23.66 -15.38 -15.58
N SER A 750 24.84 -15.02 -16.05
CA SER A 750 25.62 -15.75 -17.06
C SER A 750 26.82 -16.48 -16.45
N THR A 751 26.68 -17.08 -15.27
CA THR A 751 27.77 -17.85 -14.67
C THR A 751 27.97 -19.16 -15.43
N LEU A 752 29.23 -19.44 -15.81
CA LEU A 752 29.62 -20.71 -16.42
C LEU A 752 29.24 -21.86 -15.48
N ARG A 753 28.10 -22.50 -15.74
CA ARG A 753 27.47 -23.46 -14.82
C ARG A 753 26.99 -22.73 -13.57
N ALA A 754 25.92 -23.21 -12.96
CA ALA A 754 25.34 -22.57 -11.80
C ALA A 754 26.19 -22.63 -10.50
N SER A 755 27.53 -22.67 -10.57
CA SER A 755 28.38 -22.27 -9.44
C SER A 755 28.32 -20.75 -9.32
N GLY A 756 27.61 -20.21 -8.32
CA GLY A 756 27.99 -20.26 -6.91
C GLY A 756 28.21 -18.86 -6.34
N ALA A 757 27.71 -17.81 -7.01
CA ALA A 757 27.58 -16.48 -6.44
C ALA A 757 26.24 -16.41 -5.71
N THR A 758 26.27 -16.03 -4.44
CA THR A 758 25.04 -15.71 -3.69
C THR A 758 24.19 -14.69 -4.46
N ARG A 759 22.88 -14.83 -4.35
CA ARG A 759 21.90 -13.83 -4.80
C ARG A 759 21.50 -12.89 -3.67
N ILE A 760 22.10 -13.00 -2.49
CA ILE A 760 21.69 -12.26 -1.30
C ILE A 760 22.63 -11.09 -1.03
N LEU A 761 22.05 -9.90 -0.90
CA LEU A 761 22.70 -8.70 -0.38
C LEU A 761 22.21 -8.46 1.06
N SER A 762 23.04 -7.87 1.91
CA SER A 762 22.71 -7.58 3.32
C SER A 762 22.96 -6.11 3.64
N ALA A 763 22.03 -5.47 4.35
CA ALA A 763 22.18 -4.10 4.85
C ALA A 763 22.61 -4.09 6.32
N PHE A 764 23.53 -3.20 6.65
CA PHE A 764 24.03 -2.95 8.00
C PHE A 764 24.06 -1.45 8.28
N ASN A 765 23.94 -1.09 9.55
CA ASN A 765 24.20 0.27 10.02
C ASN A 765 25.72 0.48 10.08
N VAL A 766 26.23 1.55 9.44
CA VAL A 766 27.67 1.87 9.40
C VAL A 766 28.25 2.05 10.80
N THR A 767 27.51 2.68 11.70
CA THR A 767 27.97 3.05 13.04
C THR A 767 27.97 1.87 13.99
N THR A 768 26.90 1.08 14.02
CA THR A 768 26.76 -0.03 14.99
C THR A 768 27.30 -1.35 14.44
N GLY A 769 27.39 -1.51 13.12
CA GLY A 769 27.75 -2.78 12.47
C GLY A 769 26.65 -3.85 12.55
N LEU A 770 25.49 -3.53 13.12
CA LEU A 770 24.35 -4.44 13.22
C LEU A 770 23.55 -4.49 11.91
N PRO A 771 22.86 -5.61 11.60
CA PRO A 771 21.91 -5.68 10.49
C PRO A 771 20.89 -4.55 10.56
N LEU A 772 20.47 -4.05 9.39
CA LEU A 772 19.57 -2.93 9.29
C LEU A 772 18.41 -3.26 8.37
N GLN A 773 17.18 -3.07 8.83
CA GLN A 773 15.99 -3.12 7.97
C GLN A 773 16.03 -1.95 7.00
N ALA A 774 16.26 -2.23 5.73
CA ALA A 774 16.25 -1.23 4.67
C ALA A 774 15.07 -1.48 3.73
N GLN A 775 14.63 -0.44 3.05
CA GLN A 775 13.70 -0.57 1.94
C GLN A 775 14.49 -0.76 0.65
N TRP A 776 14.09 -1.73 -0.17
CA TRP A 776 14.74 -2.13 -1.41
C TRP A 776 13.75 -2.03 -2.58
N LYS A 777 14.24 -1.63 -3.75
CA LYS A 777 13.43 -1.51 -4.96
C LYS A 777 14.29 -1.49 -6.22
N TYR A 778 13.85 -2.17 -7.28
CA TYR A 778 14.32 -1.89 -8.63
C TYR A 778 13.51 -0.75 -9.27
N PRO A 779 14.09 0.06 -10.16
CA PRO A 779 13.37 1.11 -10.87
C PRO A 779 12.07 0.63 -11.55
N SER A 780 12.03 -0.63 -11.99
CA SER A 780 10.86 -1.24 -12.64
C SER A 780 9.78 -1.77 -11.69
N ASP A 781 10.00 -1.77 -10.37
CA ASP A 781 8.97 -2.20 -9.42
C ASP A 781 8.01 -1.02 -9.11
N ASN A 782 6.80 -1.30 -8.61
CA ASN A 782 5.89 -0.26 -8.14
C ASN A 782 6.16 0.10 -6.67
N ASP A 783 6.43 -0.90 -5.84
CA ASP A 783 6.50 -0.75 -4.39
C ASP A 783 7.92 -0.95 -3.82
N TRP A 784 8.15 -0.38 -2.64
CA TRP A 784 9.34 -0.65 -1.83
C TRP A 784 9.12 -1.84 -0.91
N VAL A 785 10.12 -2.70 -0.77
CA VAL A 785 10.06 -3.87 0.11
C VAL A 785 11.02 -3.69 1.30
N THR A 786 10.54 -3.84 2.53
CA THR A 786 11.38 -3.71 3.75
C THR A 786 11.99 -5.06 4.13
N ALA A 787 13.33 -5.14 4.15
CA ALA A 787 14.08 -6.32 4.59
C ALA A 787 15.51 -5.96 5.06
N ALA A 788 16.15 -6.80 5.88
CA ALA A 788 17.60 -6.68 6.14
C ALA A 788 18.47 -7.32 5.04
N THR A 789 17.90 -8.25 4.29
CA THR A 789 18.56 -8.94 3.19
C THR A 789 17.69 -8.92 1.94
N TRP A 790 18.33 -8.83 0.77
CA TRP A 790 17.66 -8.73 -0.51
C TRP A 790 18.10 -9.82 -1.48
N ARG A 791 17.14 -10.50 -2.13
CA ARG A 791 17.41 -11.46 -3.21
C ARG A 791 17.48 -10.71 -4.54
N ASP A 792 18.67 -10.66 -5.14
CA ASP A 792 18.93 -9.96 -6.39
C ASP A 792 18.32 -10.70 -7.60
N SER A 793 17.09 -10.33 -7.96
CA SER A 793 16.30 -10.95 -9.03
C SER A 793 16.45 -10.25 -10.39
N LYS A 794 16.81 -8.96 -10.41
CA LYS A 794 17.05 -8.14 -11.61
C LYS A 794 18.46 -7.52 -11.59
N PRO A 795 19.54 -8.32 -11.62
CA PRO A 795 20.92 -7.83 -11.49
C PRO A 795 21.39 -6.89 -12.62
N GLN A 796 20.66 -6.84 -13.73
CA GLN A 796 20.88 -5.93 -14.85
C GLN A 796 20.38 -4.50 -14.56
N GLU A 797 19.55 -4.31 -13.54
CA GLU A 797 19.04 -3.00 -13.11
C GLU A 797 19.83 -2.46 -11.90
N PRO A 798 19.99 -1.13 -11.79
CA PRO A 798 20.44 -0.51 -10.55
C PRO A 798 19.50 -0.88 -9.40
N LEU A 799 20.02 -1.12 -8.21
CA LEU A 799 19.22 -1.48 -7.03
C LEU A 799 19.20 -0.31 -6.04
N GLN A 800 18.01 0.21 -5.73
CA GLN A 800 17.83 1.30 -4.78
C GLN A 800 17.60 0.74 -3.38
N VAL A 801 18.28 1.33 -2.38
CA VAL A 801 18.21 0.91 -0.97
C VAL A 801 18.14 2.14 -0.08
N ARG A 802 17.18 2.22 0.85
CA ARG A 802 17.02 3.38 1.73
C ARG A 802 16.64 3.02 3.17
N THR A 803 16.96 3.93 4.09
CA THR A 803 16.47 4.01 5.46
C THR A 803 15.71 5.32 5.65
N SER A 804 15.33 5.66 6.87
CA SER A 804 14.78 6.99 7.18
C SER A 804 15.80 8.13 7.01
N GLU A 805 17.10 7.82 6.99
CA GLU A 805 18.19 8.82 7.07
C GLU A 805 19.18 8.76 5.91
N ASP A 806 19.21 7.67 5.13
CA ASP A 806 20.17 7.45 4.05
C ASP A 806 19.52 6.73 2.86
N GLN A 807 20.06 6.98 1.66
CA GLN A 807 19.65 6.29 0.45
C GLN A 807 20.85 6.08 -0.47
N VAL A 808 21.05 4.84 -0.88
CA VAL A 808 22.10 4.45 -1.81
C VAL A 808 21.49 3.77 -3.03
N THR A 809 22.22 3.78 -4.14
CA THR A 809 21.89 2.97 -5.31
C THR A 809 23.12 2.16 -5.64
N LEU A 810 22.96 0.86 -5.86
CA LEU A 810 24.02 -0.04 -6.29
C LEU A 810 24.04 -0.13 -7.81
N ASN A 811 25.24 -0.20 -8.39
CA ASN A 811 25.39 -0.48 -9.81
C ASN A 811 24.84 -1.88 -10.16
N PRO A 812 24.44 -2.13 -11.42
CA PRO A 812 24.26 -3.49 -11.95
C PRO A 812 25.52 -4.36 -11.75
N ALA A 813 25.42 -5.67 -12.05
CA ALA A 813 26.57 -6.56 -12.00
C ALA A 813 27.77 -6.00 -12.80
N ASN A 814 28.90 -5.79 -12.12
CA ASN A 814 30.04 -5.04 -12.64
C ASN A 814 31.34 -5.84 -12.77
N ILE A 815 31.40 -7.08 -12.26
CA ILE A 815 32.53 -8.01 -12.45
C ILE A 815 31.99 -9.38 -12.87
N ILE A 816 32.44 -9.85 -14.04
CA ILE A 816 31.93 -11.04 -14.73
C ILE A 816 33.09 -12.00 -14.96
N GLY A 817 33.06 -13.15 -14.28
CA GLY A 817 34.04 -14.22 -14.41
C GLY A 817 33.60 -15.36 -15.34
N ASN A 818 34.54 -15.97 -16.05
CA ASN A 818 34.30 -17.21 -16.82
C ASN A 818 35.39 -18.28 -16.58
N GLY A 819 35.46 -19.31 -17.43
CA GLY A 819 36.59 -20.25 -17.44
C GLY A 819 36.19 -21.71 -17.54
N ILE A 820 37.11 -22.63 -17.24
CA ILE A 820 36.87 -24.08 -17.31
C ILE A 820 37.07 -24.70 -15.94
N GLY A 821 36.08 -25.42 -15.43
CA GLY A 821 36.22 -26.16 -14.16
C GLY A 821 36.85 -27.53 -14.33
N GLY A 822 37.40 -28.07 -13.23
CA GLY A 822 37.94 -29.43 -13.14
C GLY A 822 39.46 -29.54 -13.30
N ASP A 823 40.13 -28.56 -13.92
CA ASP A 823 41.59 -28.46 -13.92
C ASP A 823 42.10 -27.00 -13.86
N VAL A 824 42.74 -26.64 -12.75
CA VAL A 824 43.17 -25.27 -12.44
C VAL A 824 44.45 -24.91 -13.21
N LYS A 825 44.33 -24.69 -14.53
CA LYS A 825 45.45 -24.38 -15.44
C LYS A 825 45.43 -22.94 -15.99
N GLY A 826 44.76 -22.03 -15.30
CA GLY A 826 44.67 -20.63 -15.72
C GLY A 826 43.82 -20.40 -16.97
N ARG A 827 42.86 -21.28 -17.26
CA ARG A 827 41.89 -21.16 -18.36
C ARG A 827 40.61 -20.44 -17.91
N ALA A 828 40.77 -19.18 -17.54
CA ALA A 828 39.69 -18.34 -17.02
C ALA A 828 40.06 -16.86 -17.19
N ALA A 829 39.06 -16.00 -17.23
CA ALA A 829 39.21 -14.55 -17.29
C ALA A 829 38.16 -13.86 -16.40
N PHE A 830 38.38 -12.57 -16.20
CA PHE A 830 37.38 -11.64 -15.68
C PHE A 830 37.24 -10.46 -16.64
N VAL A 831 36.03 -9.90 -16.68
CA VAL A 831 35.73 -8.62 -17.30
C VAL A 831 35.00 -7.75 -16.30
N ALA A 832 35.51 -6.55 -16.06
CA ALA A 832 34.84 -5.52 -15.29
C ALA A 832 34.10 -4.56 -16.22
N HIS A 833 32.84 -4.28 -15.91
CA HIS A 833 32.06 -3.18 -16.45
C HIS A 833 32.29 -1.95 -15.57
N ARG A 834 32.82 -0.88 -16.18
CA ARG A 834 33.30 0.32 -15.48
C ARG A 834 32.22 1.39 -15.41
N ASP A 835 32.39 2.33 -14.49
CA ASP A 835 31.38 3.37 -14.19
C ASP A 835 31.09 4.31 -15.37
N VAL A 836 32.00 4.38 -16.34
CA VAL A 836 31.89 5.20 -17.55
C VAL A 836 31.28 4.46 -18.75
N GLY A 837 30.80 3.23 -18.56
CA GLY A 837 30.13 2.45 -19.60
C GLY A 837 31.06 1.70 -20.55
N ASP A 838 32.34 1.54 -20.21
CA ASP A 838 33.28 0.70 -20.95
C ASP A 838 33.72 -0.54 -20.14
N VAL A 839 34.61 -1.35 -20.71
CA VAL A 839 35.00 -2.65 -20.13
C VAL A 839 36.52 -2.82 -19.99
N ALA A 840 36.95 -3.53 -18.95
CA ALA A 840 38.34 -3.92 -18.72
C ALA A 840 38.45 -5.43 -18.45
N GLY A 841 39.32 -6.13 -19.19
CA GLY A 841 39.52 -7.57 -19.06
C GLY A 841 40.91 -7.93 -18.52
N TRP A 842 41.00 -9.04 -17.77
CA TRP A 842 42.27 -9.61 -17.31
C TRP A 842 42.16 -11.13 -17.10
N GLY A 843 43.31 -11.79 -16.98
CA GLY A 843 43.43 -13.25 -16.98
C GLY A 843 43.79 -13.78 -18.37
N ASN A 844 43.17 -14.88 -18.79
CA ASN A 844 43.58 -15.58 -20.00
C ASN A 844 43.00 -14.93 -21.27
N ALA A 845 43.87 -14.52 -22.19
CA ALA A 845 43.48 -13.91 -23.45
C ALA A 845 42.52 -14.78 -24.29
N ALA A 846 42.75 -16.10 -24.35
CA ALA A 846 41.92 -17.03 -25.10
C ALA A 846 40.51 -17.23 -24.48
N HIS A 847 40.31 -16.76 -23.25
CA HIS A 847 39.02 -16.77 -22.57
C HIS A 847 38.36 -15.38 -22.54
N GLY A 848 38.83 -14.44 -23.37
CA GLY A 848 38.21 -13.13 -23.54
C GLY A 848 38.76 -12.03 -22.63
N ALA A 849 39.88 -12.25 -21.95
CA ALA A 849 40.60 -11.18 -21.26
C ALA A 849 41.13 -10.12 -22.23
N ASP A 850 41.48 -10.52 -23.46
CA ASP A 850 41.88 -9.60 -24.53
C ASP A 850 40.63 -9.03 -25.22
N ILE A 851 40.32 -7.78 -24.90
CA ILE A 851 39.14 -7.08 -25.42
C ILE A 851 39.53 -6.36 -26.71
N PRO A 852 38.85 -6.62 -27.85
CA PRO A 852 39.14 -5.95 -29.11
C PRO A 852 39.10 -4.43 -29.01
N SER A 853 39.99 -3.73 -29.73
CA SER A 853 40.09 -2.27 -29.69
C SER A 853 38.80 -1.56 -30.08
N ALA A 854 37.97 -2.18 -30.94
CA ALA A 854 36.67 -1.64 -31.33
C ALA A 854 35.62 -1.69 -30.20
N ILE A 855 35.79 -2.60 -29.24
CA ILE A 855 34.88 -2.78 -28.09
C ILE A 855 35.40 -2.02 -26.88
N ILE A 856 36.72 -2.04 -26.65
CA ILE A 856 37.35 -1.46 -25.46
C ILE A 856 37.20 0.08 -25.37
N THR A 857 36.84 0.74 -26.48
CA THR A 857 36.58 2.19 -26.56
C THR A 857 35.10 2.55 -26.47
N MET A 858 34.18 1.58 -26.41
CA MET A 858 32.76 1.83 -26.26
C MET A 858 32.47 2.32 -24.84
N ASP A 859 31.69 3.38 -24.69
CA ASP A 859 31.34 4.04 -23.42
C ASP A 859 29.84 3.94 -23.08
N ASP A 860 29.11 3.09 -23.80
CA ASP A 860 27.66 2.90 -23.67
C ASP A 860 27.28 1.44 -23.39
N ILE A 861 28.21 0.61 -22.94
CA ILE A 861 27.92 -0.74 -22.45
C ILE A 861 27.08 -0.64 -21.18
N VAL A 862 26.08 -1.51 -21.05
CA VAL A 862 25.15 -1.51 -19.89
C VAL A 862 24.99 -2.89 -19.25
N GLU A 863 25.36 -3.95 -19.97
CA GLU A 863 25.30 -5.33 -19.48
C GLU A 863 26.42 -6.15 -20.12
N VAL A 864 27.03 -7.04 -19.34
CA VAL A 864 28.04 -7.99 -19.83
C VAL A 864 27.64 -9.38 -19.37
N SER A 865 27.69 -10.32 -20.30
CA SER A 865 27.43 -11.75 -20.10
C SER A 865 28.62 -12.56 -20.58
N CYS A 866 28.80 -13.75 -20.03
CA CYS A 866 29.89 -14.63 -20.46
C CYS A 866 29.39 -16.03 -20.82
N ALA A 867 30.10 -16.62 -21.76
CA ALA A 867 30.18 -18.04 -21.98
C ALA A 867 31.52 -18.55 -21.45
N ARG A 868 31.86 -19.81 -21.69
CA ARG A 868 33.08 -20.42 -21.13
C ARG A 868 34.38 -19.72 -21.47
N SER A 869 34.52 -19.29 -22.71
CA SER A 869 35.73 -18.63 -23.22
C SER A 869 35.41 -17.41 -24.08
N ALA A 870 34.21 -16.86 -23.93
CA ALA A 870 33.72 -15.72 -24.69
C ALA A 870 32.87 -14.80 -23.82
N TYR A 871 32.70 -13.56 -24.25
CA TYR A 871 31.85 -12.55 -23.63
C TYR A 871 30.95 -11.91 -24.67
N ALA A 872 29.78 -11.46 -24.23
CA ALA A 872 28.88 -10.62 -24.99
C ALA A 872 28.49 -9.42 -24.13
N ALA A 873 28.49 -8.23 -24.72
CA ALA A 873 28.12 -6.99 -24.05
C ALA A 873 27.01 -6.28 -24.80
N ARG A 874 25.97 -5.89 -24.06
CA ARG A 874 24.83 -5.14 -24.58
C ARG A 874 25.08 -3.65 -24.34
N ARG A 875 24.80 -2.86 -25.36
CA ARG A 875 24.92 -1.40 -25.37
C ARG A 875 23.58 -0.75 -25.02
N ALA A 876 23.62 0.50 -24.59
CA ALA A 876 22.44 1.28 -24.19
C ALA A 876 21.42 1.44 -25.32
N ASN A 877 21.86 1.38 -26.58
CA ASN A 877 21.01 1.41 -27.78
C ASN A 877 20.42 0.04 -28.17
N GLY A 878 20.62 -1.00 -27.35
CA GLY A 878 20.14 -2.36 -27.61
C GLY A 878 21.01 -3.18 -28.57
N ALA A 879 22.13 -2.65 -29.06
CA ALA A 879 23.09 -3.41 -29.85
C ALA A 879 23.93 -4.35 -28.97
N VAL A 880 24.31 -5.51 -29.50
CA VAL A 880 25.18 -6.48 -28.82
C VAL A 880 26.50 -6.63 -29.57
N VAL A 881 27.60 -6.67 -28.83
CA VAL A 881 28.94 -7.04 -29.32
C VAL A 881 29.44 -8.28 -28.58
N ALA A 882 30.17 -9.15 -29.26
CA ALA A 882 30.74 -10.35 -28.66
C ALA A 882 32.23 -10.49 -29.02
N TRP A 883 33.00 -11.12 -28.12
CA TRP A 883 34.43 -11.39 -28.32
C TRP A 883 34.90 -12.62 -27.55
N GLY A 884 36.16 -13.02 -27.77
CA GLY A 884 36.74 -14.26 -27.25
C GLY A 884 36.59 -15.40 -28.26
N SER A 885 36.40 -16.63 -27.78
CA SER A 885 36.30 -17.82 -28.64
C SER A 885 35.09 -17.73 -29.58
N ALA A 886 35.36 -17.63 -30.89
CA ALA A 886 34.30 -17.55 -31.91
C ALA A 886 33.37 -18.78 -31.90
N THR A 887 33.90 -19.97 -31.61
CA THR A 887 33.11 -21.21 -31.55
C THR A 887 32.20 -21.26 -30.34
N GLU A 888 32.52 -20.51 -29.28
CA GLU A 888 31.74 -20.42 -28.05
C GLU A 888 30.94 -19.11 -27.96
N GLY A 889 30.64 -18.49 -29.11
CA GLY A 889 29.76 -17.32 -29.19
C GLY A 889 30.46 -15.96 -29.13
N GLY A 890 31.80 -15.92 -29.20
CA GLY A 890 32.58 -14.69 -29.35
C GLY A 890 32.44 -14.00 -30.72
N SER A 891 31.52 -14.47 -31.57
CA SER A 891 31.21 -13.90 -32.88
C SER A 891 29.72 -14.05 -33.17
N MET A 892 29.08 -12.97 -33.63
CA MET A 892 27.65 -12.90 -33.96
C MET A 892 27.38 -12.98 -35.47
N ILE A 893 28.22 -13.70 -36.23
CA ILE A 893 28.03 -13.83 -37.68
C ILE A 893 26.65 -14.43 -37.98
N GLY A 894 25.88 -13.74 -38.82
CA GLY A 894 24.54 -14.17 -39.24
C GLY A 894 23.41 -13.80 -38.28
N ILE A 895 23.70 -13.11 -37.16
CA ILE A 895 22.69 -12.59 -36.24
C ILE A 895 22.68 -11.06 -36.33
N ASP A 896 21.50 -10.48 -36.52
CA ASP A 896 21.32 -9.03 -36.41
C ASP A 896 21.60 -8.58 -34.96
N PRO A 897 22.64 -7.77 -34.71
CA PRO A 897 23.07 -7.41 -33.37
C PRO A 897 22.14 -6.40 -32.68
N LEU A 898 21.12 -5.85 -33.35
CA LEU A 898 20.28 -4.77 -32.81
C LEU A 898 19.04 -5.28 -32.06
N GLY A 899 18.51 -4.46 -31.14
CA GLY A 899 17.19 -4.64 -30.53
C GLY A 899 17.13 -5.66 -29.39
N PHE A 900 18.26 -6.09 -28.84
CA PHE A 900 18.29 -6.96 -27.67
C PHE A 900 17.99 -6.17 -26.39
N VAL A 901 17.22 -6.80 -25.49
CA VAL A 901 16.92 -6.30 -24.14
C VAL A 901 17.59 -7.13 -23.06
N GLU A 902 17.99 -8.36 -23.38
CA GLU A 902 18.71 -9.29 -22.49
C GLU A 902 19.63 -10.21 -23.30
N VAL A 903 20.79 -10.57 -22.73
CA VAL A 903 21.71 -11.60 -23.26
C VAL A 903 22.21 -12.46 -22.13
N ILE A 904 22.13 -13.78 -22.28
CA ILE A 904 22.63 -14.77 -21.32
C ILE A 904 23.53 -15.80 -22.01
N GLY A 905 24.62 -16.18 -21.35
CA GLY A 905 25.57 -17.18 -21.87
C GLY A 905 25.51 -18.51 -21.13
N ASN A 906 25.83 -19.59 -21.83
CA ASN A 906 26.11 -20.90 -21.25
C ASN A 906 27.53 -21.37 -21.57
N GLN A 907 27.85 -22.67 -21.48
CA GLN A 907 29.22 -23.11 -21.72
C GLN A 907 29.74 -22.94 -23.16
N GLY A 908 28.89 -22.74 -24.17
CA GLY A 908 29.37 -22.60 -25.54
C GLY A 908 28.47 -21.80 -26.48
N ALA A 909 27.42 -21.18 -25.96
CA ALA A 909 26.49 -20.38 -26.74
C ALA A 909 25.97 -19.20 -25.91
N PHE A 910 25.41 -18.22 -26.60
CA PHE A 910 24.59 -17.16 -26.02
C PHE A 910 23.18 -17.26 -26.57
N ALA A 911 22.22 -16.84 -25.76
CA ALA A 911 20.86 -16.58 -26.16
C ALA A 911 20.48 -15.16 -25.72
N GLY A 912 19.71 -14.46 -26.53
CA GLY A 912 19.26 -13.11 -26.23
C GLY A 912 17.79 -12.91 -26.57
N LEU A 913 17.15 -12.04 -25.81
CA LEU A 913 15.75 -11.67 -25.97
C LEU A 913 15.69 -10.31 -26.67
N LYS A 914 14.88 -10.19 -27.73
CA LYS A 914 14.50 -8.92 -28.36
C LYS A 914 13.07 -8.56 -27.99
N SER A 915 12.74 -7.28 -27.88
CA SER A 915 11.35 -6.82 -27.69
C SER A 915 10.50 -7.11 -28.96
N PRO A 916 9.25 -7.61 -28.86
CA PRO A 916 8.46 -7.81 -27.64
C PRO A 916 8.57 -9.21 -27.00
N GLY A 917 9.59 -10.02 -27.30
CA GLY A 917 9.81 -11.32 -26.64
C GLY A 917 10.41 -12.40 -27.54
N GLN A 918 11.13 -12.02 -28.60
CA GLN A 918 11.69 -12.95 -29.58
C GLN A 918 13.08 -13.42 -29.17
N VAL A 919 13.35 -14.73 -29.27
CA VAL A 919 14.63 -15.32 -28.87
C VAL A 919 15.55 -15.52 -30.06
N PHE A 920 16.80 -15.08 -29.94
CA PHE A 920 17.88 -15.38 -30.87
C PHE A 920 19.04 -16.02 -30.12
N ALA A 921 19.79 -16.92 -30.77
CA ALA A 921 20.97 -17.54 -30.17
C ALA A 921 22.11 -17.67 -31.18
N TRP A 922 23.33 -17.75 -30.66
CA TRP A 922 24.54 -17.95 -31.46
C TRP A 922 25.62 -18.69 -30.68
N GLY A 923 26.63 -19.17 -31.40
CA GLY A 923 27.72 -20.00 -30.87
C GLY A 923 27.52 -21.47 -31.21
N THR A 924 27.89 -22.37 -30.31
CA THR A 924 27.84 -23.81 -30.53
C THR A 924 26.38 -24.30 -30.60
N GLY A 925 25.95 -24.79 -31.76
CA GLY A 925 24.58 -25.26 -32.00
C GLY A 925 24.09 -26.32 -31.00
N ILE A 926 24.90 -27.34 -30.70
CA ILE A 926 24.53 -28.38 -29.72
C ILE A 926 24.31 -27.82 -28.31
N ASN A 927 24.92 -26.69 -27.96
CA ASN A 927 24.70 -26.01 -26.68
C ASN A 927 23.52 -25.01 -26.75
N GLY A 928 22.67 -25.06 -27.77
CA GLY A 928 21.55 -24.13 -27.93
C GLY A 928 21.91 -22.83 -28.63
N GLY A 929 23.06 -22.76 -29.32
CA GLY A 929 23.42 -21.63 -30.21
C GLY A 929 22.57 -21.54 -31.48
N THR A 930 21.56 -22.39 -31.62
CA THR A 930 20.55 -22.36 -32.69
C THR A 930 19.19 -22.55 -32.02
N VAL A 931 18.27 -21.60 -32.26
CA VAL A 931 16.92 -21.61 -31.68
C VAL A 931 15.97 -22.34 -32.65
N PRO A 932 15.14 -23.28 -32.18
CA PRO A 932 14.05 -23.84 -32.98
C PRO A 932 12.99 -22.79 -33.34
N ASP A 933 12.40 -22.86 -34.54
CA ASP A 933 11.38 -21.91 -35.02
C ASP A 933 10.22 -21.74 -34.03
N GLU A 934 9.77 -22.83 -33.41
CA GLU A 934 8.69 -22.82 -32.40
C GLU A 934 8.97 -21.97 -31.14
N ILE A 935 10.25 -21.68 -30.85
CA ILE A 935 10.70 -20.78 -29.79
C ILE A 935 11.07 -19.41 -30.39
N GLY A 936 11.77 -19.42 -31.53
CA GLY A 936 12.26 -18.23 -32.22
C GLY A 936 11.16 -17.33 -32.79
N ASP A 937 9.98 -17.88 -33.11
CA ASP A 937 8.84 -17.13 -33.64
C ASP A 937 7.93 -16.55 -32.55
N ARG A 938 8.18 -16.92 -31.29
CA ARG A 938 7.36 -16.45 -30.16
C ARG A 938 7.62 -15.00 -29.80
N LYS A 939 6.61 -14.39 -29.20
CA LYS A 939 6.60 -13.00 -28.71
C LYS A 939 6.11 -12.90 -27.26
N ASP A 940 5.88 -14.04 -26.61
CA ASP A 940 5.39 -14.15 -25.23
C ASP A 940 6.45 -14.68 -24.26
N ILE A 941 7.73 -14.74 -24.68
CA ILE A 941 8.85 -15.12 -23.82
C ILE A 941 9.28 -13.91 -22.99
N VAL A 942 9.37 -14.09 -21.67
CA VAL A 942 9.73 -13.02 -20.72
C VAL A 942 11.08 -13.24 -20.05
N ARG A 943 11.64 -14.45 -20.08
CA ARG A 943 12.93 -14.76 -19.45
C ARG A 943 13.62 -15.93 -20.14
N ILE A 944 14.96 -15.86 -20.24
CA ILE A 944 15.81 -16.97 -20.68
C ILE A 944 16.68 -17.42 -19.49
N VAL A 945 16.82 -18.72 -19.29
CA VAL A 945 17.64 -19.34 -18.25
C VAL A 945 18.64 -20.29 -18.89
N ALA A 946 19.91 -20.18 -18.49
CA ALA A 946 20.97 -21.04 -18.98
C ALA A 946 21.23 -22.23 -18.05
N ALA A 947 21.29 -23.43 -18.62
CA ALA A 947 22.02 -24.57 -18.04
C ALA A 947 23.37 -24.71 -18.75
N ALA A 948 24.18 -25.68 -18.34
CA ALA A 948 25.49 -25.93 -18.94
C ALA A 948 25.48 -26.05 -20.49
N HIS A 949 24.52 -26.79 -21.04
CA HIS A 949 24.49 -27.21 -22.45
C HIS A 949 23.14 -26.92 -23.14
N ALA A 950 22.27 -26.16 -22.48
CA ALA A 950 20.90 -25.91 -22.93
C ALA A 950 20.42 -24.56 -22.39
N PHE A 951 19.33 -24.08 -22.97
CA PHE A 951 18.57 -22.93 -22.48
C PHE A 951 17.12 -23.34 -22.24
N ALA A 952 16.47 -22.63 -21.32
CA ALA A 952 15.05 -22.68 -21.07
C ALA A 952 14.46 -21.27 -21.20
N ALA A 953 13.24 -21.15 -21.70
CA ALA A 953 12.51 -19.90 -21.84
C ALA A 953 11.20 -19.98 -21.06
N ILE A 954 10.96 -18.98 -20.21
CA ILE A 954 9.71 -18.83 -19.45
C ILE A 954 8.79 -17.88 -20.21
N ARG A 955 7.53 -18.25 -20.33
CA ARG A 955 6.48 -17.52 -21.05
C ARG A 955 5.60 -16.70 -20.09
N THR A 956 4.87 -15.74 -20.63
CA THR A 956 3.90 -14.91 -19.87
C THR A 956 2.80 -15.74 -19.18
N ASP A 957 2.48 -16.92 -19.71
CA ASP A 957 1.48 -17.85 -19.17
C ASP A 957 2.05 -18.85 -18.14
N GLY A 958 3.29 -18.64 -17.69
CA GLY A 958 3.97 -19.51 -16.72
C GLY A 958 4.47 -20.84 -17.29
N LYS A 959 4.33 -21.09 -18.60
CA LYS A 959 4.89 -22.30 -19.24
C LYS A 959 6.37 -22.14 -19.55
N VAL A 960 7.07 -23.28 -19.65
CA VAL A 960 8.50 -23.34 -19.97
C VAL A 960 8.71 -24.11 -21.28
N MET A 961 9.62 -23.60 -22.11
CA MET A 961 10.18 -24.28 -23.28
C MET A 961 11.69 -24.45 -23.10
N ALA A 962 12.30 -25.44 -23.74
CA ALA A 962 13.75 -25.65 -23.66
C ALA A 962 14.34 -26.04 -25.03
N TRP A 963 15.62 -25.72 -25.24
CA TRP A 963 16.37 -26.10 -26.42
C TRP A 963 17.87 -26.25 -26.11
N GLY A 964 18.60 -26.89 -27.02
CA GLY A 964 20.02 -27.21 -26.86
C GLY A 964 20.21 -28.72 -26.77
N TRP A 965 21.17 -29.18 -25.96
CA TRP A 965 21.48 -30.61 -25.94
C TRP A 965 20.41 -31.41 -25.19
N ASP A 966 19.70 -32.29 -25.90
CA ASP A 966 18.60 -33.12 -25.39
C ASP A 966 18.93 -33.79 -24.04
N VAL A 967 20.09 -34.46 -23.95
CA VAL A 967 20.52 -35.21 -22.76
C VAL A 967 20.71 -34.31 -21.53
N TYR A 968 20.97 -33.02 -21.73
CA TYR A 968 21.24 -32.03 -20.68
C TYR A 968 20.14 -30.98 -20.56
N GLY A 969 18.89 -31.37 -20.85
CA GLY A 969 17.70 -30.55 -20.60
C GLY A 969 17.28 -29.68 -21.78
N GLY A 970 17.85 -29.88 -22.96
CA GLY A 970 17.41 -29.22 -24.20
C GLY A 970 16.02 -29.66 -24.69
N VAL A 971 15.48 -30.75 -24.13
CA VAL A 971 14.09 -31.19 -24.38
C VAL A 971 13.35 -31.26 -23.05
N ILE A 972 12.21 -30.57 -22.98
CA ILE A 972 11.34 -30.56 -21.81
C ILE A 972 10.25 -31.66 -21.93
N PRO A 973 10.02 -32.49 -20.90
CA PRO A 973 8.94 -33.49 -20.92
C PRO A 973 7.54 -32.84 -20.96
N ASP A 974 6.59 -33.42 -21.70
CA ASP A 974 5.21 -32.90 -21.87
C ASP A 974 4.50 -32.59 -20.54
N GLN A 975 4.70 -33.44 -19.54
CA GLN A 975 4.11 -33.28 -18.21
C GLN A 975 4.57 -32.00 -17.52
N ILE A 976 5.83 -31.60 -17.74
CA ILE A 976 6.40 -30.36 -17.22
C ILE A 976 6.06 -29.18 -18.14
N ALA A 977 6.11 -29.37 -19.46
CA ALA A 977 5.77 -28.33 -20.44
C ALA A 977 4.30 -27.87 -20.35
N SER A 978 3.41 -28.72 -19.83
CA SER A 978 2.00 -28.41 -19.61
C SER A 978 1.72 -27.54 -18.38
N LEU A 979 2.67 -27.42 -17.46
CA LEU A 979 2.53 -26.65 -16.22
C LEU A 979 2.48 -25.15 -16.50
N THR A 980 1.49 -24.47 -15.93
CA THR A 980 1.28 -23.01 -16.04
C THR A 980 1.63 -22.26 -14.75
N ASP A 981 2.10 -22.98 -13.73
CA ASP A 981 2.36 -22.47 -12.39
C ASP A 981 3.84 -22.39 -12.05
N ILE A 982 4.73 -22.35 -13.05
CA ILE A 982 6.18 -22.25 -12.85
C ILE A 982 6.55 -20.79 -12.55
N GLU A 983 7.22 -20.57 -11.41
CA GLU A 983 7.61 -19.24 -10.94
C GLU A 983 9.11 -18.95 -11.10
N ASP A 984 9.96 -19.97 -10.90
CA ASP A 984 11.42 -19.83 -10.99
C ASP A 984 12.03 -21.06 -11.65
N VAL A 985 13.13 -20.86 -12.38
CA VAL A 985 13.90 -21.91 -13.04
C VAL A 985 15.38 -21.64 -12.83
N ILE A 986 16.13 -22.65 -12.39
CA ILE A 986 17.60 -22.61 -12.37
C ILE A 986 18.17 -23.72 -13.25
N GLY A 987 19.23 -23.40 -13.99
CA GLY A 987 20.01 -24.39 -14.71
C GLY A 987 21.13 -24.97 -13.86
N GLY A 988 21.62 -26.15 -14.21
CA GLY A 988 22.78 -26.81 -13.60
C GLY A 988 23.67 -27.46 -14.65
N GLY A 989 24.62 -28.30 -14.21
CA GLY A 989 25.42 -29.12 -15.12
C GLY A 989 24.61 -30.15 -15.89
N GLY A 990 23.58 -30.73 -15.24
CA GLY A 990 22.78 -31.85 -15.74
C GLY A 990 21.50 -31.48 -16.49
N GLY A 991 21.00 -30.26 -16.36
CA GLY A 991 19.66 -29.87 -16.83
C GLY A 991 19.12 -28.69 -16.03
N PHE A 992 17.82 -28.72 -15.75
CA PHE A 992 17.12 -27.64 -15.07
C PHE A 992 16.25 -28.14 -13.92
N ALA A 993 15.98 -27.25 -12.98
CA ALA A 993 14.97 -27.41 -11.94
C ALA A 993 14.04 -26.20 -11.96
N ALA A 994 12.75 -26.43 -11.70
CA ALA A 994 11.73 -25.40 -11.67
C ALA A 994 10.89 -25.47 -10.39
N LEU A 995 10.62 -24.31 -9.81
CA LEU A 995 9.77 -24.10 -8.64
C LEU A 995 8.38 -23.71 -9.12
N ARG A 996 7.37 -24.35 -8.53
CA ARG A 996 5.95 -24.07 -8.80
C ARG A 996 5.36 -23.23 -7.68
N SER A 997 4.32 -22.44 -7.99
CA SER A 997 3.62 -21.58 -7.03
C SER A 997 2.99 -22.32 -5.85
N ASN A 998 2.76 -23.63 -5.99
CA ASN A 998 2.30 -24.51 -4.90
C ASN A 998 3.42 -25.06 -4.00
N GLY A 999 4.64 -24.53 -4.11
CA GLY A 999 5.79 -24.91 -3.30
C GLY A 999 6.42 -26.27 -3.65
N ARG A 1000 6.08 -26.85 -4.82
CA ARG A 1000 6.68 -28.10 -5.33
C ARG A 1000 7.78 -27.81 -6.35
N VAL A 1001 8.69 -28.78 -6.51
CA VAL A 1001 9.80 -28.71 -7.48
C VAL A 1001 9.70 -29.83 -8.51
N VAL A 1002 9.98 -29.48 -9.77
CA VAL A 1002 10.18 -30.42 -10.88
C VAL A 1002 11.56 -30.21 -11.50
N ALA A 1003 12.14 -31.25 -12.12
CA ALA A 1003 13.42 -31.15 -12.81
C ALA A 1003 13.40 -31.97 -14.10
N TRP A 1004 14.22 -31.58 -15.06
CA TRP A 1004 14.41 -32.31 -16.32
C TRP A 1004 15.85 -32.21 -16.83
N GLY A 1005 16.22 -33.13 -17.72
CA GLY A 1005 17.58 -33.31 -18.23
C GLY A 1005 18.16 -34.65 -17.77
N ASN A 1006 19.47 -34.69 -17.53
CA ASN A 1006 20.16 -35.92 -17.15
C ASN A 1006 19.82 -36.33 -15.70
N PRO A 1007 19.12 -37.47 -15.48
CA PRO A 1007 18.73 -37.90 -14.14
C PRO A 1007 19.91 -38.15 -13.20
N TYR A 1008 21.06 -38.58 -13.74
CA TYR A 1008 22.27 -38.82 -12.94
C TYR A 1008 22.83 -37.54 -12.34
N PHE A 1009 22.58 -36.39 -12.98
CA PHE A 1009 23.08 -35.07 -12.60
C PHE A 1009 21.97 -34.12 -12.12
N GLY A 1010 20.91 -34.67 -11.53
CA GLY A 1010 19.83 -33.89 -10.90
C GLY A 1010 18.69 -33.46 -11.82
N GLY A 1011 18.68 -33.90 -13.08
CA GLY A 1011 17.56 -33.73 -14.02
C GLY A 1011 16.31 -34.56 -13.67
N ALA A 1012 16.28 -35.19 -12.50
CA ALA A 1012 15.10 -35.83 -11.92
C ALA A 1012 15.12 -35.60 -10.40
N VAL A 1013 13.96 -35.25 -9.84
CA VAL A 1013 13.78 -35.05 -8.40
C VAL A 1013 13.34 -36.38 -7.75
N SER A 1014 13.78 -36.66 -6.52
CA SER A 1014 13.29 -37.83 -5.78
C SER A 1014 11.81 -37.70 -5.43
N ALA A 1015 11.11 -38.83 -5.24
CA ALA A 1015 9.69 -38.82 -4.86
C ALA A 1015 9.44 -38.06 -3.55
N GLU A 1016 10.39 -38.14 -2.60
CA GLU A 1016 10.34 -37.45 -1.32
C GLU A 1016 10.37 -35.92 -1.49
N ILE A 1017 11.29 -35.40 -2.31
CA ILE A 1017 11.40 -33.95 -2.56
C ILE A 1017 10.25 -33.47 -3.46
N ALA A 1018 9.84 -34.24 -4.46
CA ALA A 1018 8.73 -33.91 -5.35
C ALA A 1018 7.36 -33.84 -4.63
N ALA A 1019 7.24 -34.50 -3.47
CA ALA A 1019 6.05 -34.45 -2.63
C ALA A 1019 6.04 -33.24 -1.67
N MET A 1020 7.17 -32.56 -1.47
CA MET A 1020 7.25 -31.38 -0.61
C MET A 1020 6.48 -30.21 -1.22
N THR A 1021 5.67 -29.54 -0.41
CA THR A 1021 4.87 -28.36 -0.79
C THR A 1021 5.34 -27.09 -0.10
N ASP A 1022 6.48 -27.16 0.61
CA ASP A 1022 7.02 -26.07 1.41
C ASP A 1022 8.38 -25.59 0.89
N ILE A 1023 8.74 -25.92 -0.36
CA ILE A 1023 9.90 -25.30 -1.02
C ILE A 1023 9.55 -23.87 -1.36
N ILE A 1024 10.41 -22.93 -0.94
CA ILE A 1024 10.23 -21.49 -1.20
C ILE A 1024 11.30 -20.93 -2.15
N GLU A 1025 12.36 -21.70 -2.41
CA GLU A 1025 13.49 -21.20 -3.21
C GLU A 1025 14.33 -22.32 -3.82
N LEU A 1026 14.66 -22.18 -5.11
CA LEU A 1026 15.77 -22.89 -5.74
C LEU A 1026 17.06 -22.10 -5.52
N THR A 1027 17.91 -22.59 -4.62
CA THR A 1027 19.04 -21.80 -4.10
C THR A 1027 20.26 -21.81 -5.03
N CYS A 1028 20.73 -23.00 -5.41
CA CYS A 1028 21.96 -23.17 -6.17
C CYS A 1028 21.99 -24.53 -6.88
N ALA A 1029 22.83 -24.64 -7.91
CA ALA A 1029 23.17 -25.90 -8.54
C ALA A 1029 24.69 -25.98 -8.77
N ASN A 1030 25.21 -27.11 -9.22
CA ASN A 1030 26.61 -27.22 -9.59
C ASN A 1030 26.79 -28.17 -10.78
N GLY A 1031 27.97 -28.81 -10.90
CA GLY A 1031 28.25 -29.75 -11.98
C GLY A 1031 27.32 -30.96 -12.05
N GLY A 1032 26.63 -31.32 -10.96
CA GLY A 1032 25.82 -32.55 -10.93
C GLY A 1032 24.70 -32.61 -9.89
N ALA A 1033 24.44 -31.54 -9.14
CA ALA A 1033 23.41 -31.50 -8.11
C ALA A 1033 22.72 -30.14 -8.02
N PHE A 1034 21.56 -30.13 -7.37
CA PHE A 1034 20.73 -28.96 -7.09
C PHE A 1034 20.40 -28.89 -5.60
N THR A 1035 20.10 -27.67 -5.14
CA THR A 1035 19.71 -27.40 -3.75
C THR A 1035 18.51 -26.46 -3.70
N ALA A 1036 17.57 -26.75 -2.80
CA ALA A 1036 16.39 -25.94 -2.57
C ALA A 1036 16.17 -25.69 -1.08
N ARG A 1037 15.63 -24.52 -0.75
CA ARG A 1037 15.35 -24.11 0.63
C ARG A 1037 13.85 -24.17 0.91
N ARG A 1038 13.52 -24.67 2.10
CA ARG A 1038 12.17 -24.83 2.62
C ARG A 1038 11.74 -23.61 3.44
N SER A 1039 10.43 -23.41 3.62
CA SER A 1039 9.88 -22.36 4.48
C SER A 1039 10.34 -22.48 5.94
N THR A 1040 10.75 -23.69 6.36
CA THR A 1040 11.36 -24.00 7.65
C THR A 1040 12.82 -23.54 7.80
N GLY A 1041 13.42 -22.97 6.74
CA GLY A 1041 14.84 -22.61 6.70
C GLY A 1041 15.80 -23.78 6.48
N ARG A 1042 15.28 -25.01 6.32
CA ARG A 1042 16.06 -26.21 5.96
C ARG A 1042 16.39 -26.24 4.48
N VAL A 1043 17.47 -26.96 4.13
CA VAL A 1043 17.88 -27.19 2.75
C VAL A 1043 17.76 -28.66 2.38
N VAL A 1044 17.25 -28.92 1.18
CA VAL A 1044 17.28 -30.23 0.53
C VAL A 1044 18.19 -30.19 -0.69
N ALA A 1045 18.83 -31.32 -0.98
CA ALA A 1045 19.70 -31.48 -2.14
C ALA A 1045 19.32 -32.74 -2.90
N TRP A 1046 19.51 -32.73 -4.22
CA TRP A 1046 19.34 -33.91 -5.07
C TRP A 1046 20.31 -33.88 -6.25
N GLY A 1047 20.43 -35.03 -6.92
CA GLY A 1047 21.41 -35.27 -7.99
C GLY A 1047 22.54 -36.18 -7.51
N HIS A 1048 23.70 -36.06 -8.13
CA HIS A 1048 24.79 -37.01 -7.88
C HIS A 1048 25.45 -36.80 -6.51
N ALA A 1049 25.69 -37.89 -5.78
CA ALA A 1049 26.25 -37.83 -4.42
C ALA A 1049 27.65 -37.19 -4.36
N MET A 1050 28.53 -37.44 -5.34
CA MET A 1050 29.87 -36.81 -5.40
C MET A 1050 29.85 -35.31 -5.74
N TYR A 1051 28.68 -34.77 -6.05
CA TYR A 1051 28.47 -33.34 -6.29
C TYR A 1051 27.65 -32.70 -5.15
N GLY A 1052 27.48 -33.39 -4.03
CA GLY A 1052 26.68 -32.90 -2.91
C GLY A 1052 25.16 -33.07 -3.07
N GLY A 1053 24.70 -33.91 -4.02
CA GLY A 1053 23.28 -34.28 -4.16
C GLY A 1053 22.72 -35.09 -3.00
N ARG A 1054 23.55 -35.45 -2.02
CA ARG A 1054 23.15 -35.98 -0.72
C ARG A 1054 23.70 -35.08 0.37
N ILE A 1055 22.82 -34.52 1.19
CA ILE A 1055 23.18 -33.66 2.31
C ILE A 1055 23.32 -34.50 3.59
N ASP A 1056 24.28 -34.14 4.45
CA ASP A 1056 24.39 -34.73 5.79
C ASP A 1056 23.19 -34.29 6.65
N PRO A 1057 22.52 -35.19 7.38
CA PRO A 1057 21.38 -34.82 8.23
C PRO A 1057 21.68 -33.69 9.22
N LEU A 1058 22.89 -33.63 9.79
CA LEU A 1058 23.28 -32.55 10.72
C LEU A 1058 23.28 -31.17 10.06
N ILE A 1059 23.49 -31.12 8.74
CA ILE A 1059 23.41 -29.89 7.95
C ILE A 1059 21.97 -29.68 7.45
N GLY A 1060 21.31 -30.74 6.97
CA GLY A 1060 19.94 -30.69 6.44
C GLY A 1060 18.88 -30.36 7.50
N ASP A 1061 19.15 -30.64 8.77
CA ASP A 1061 18.26 -30.31 9.89
C ASP A 1061 18.42 -28.87 10.41
N LEU A 1062 19.43 -28.13 9.94
CA LEU A 1062 19.60 -26.71 10.28
C LEU A 1062 18.44 -25.89 9.72
N THR A 1063 17.78 -25.11 10.58
CA THR A 1063 16.59 -24.31 10.25
C THR A 1063 16.91 -22.84 10.00
N ASP A 1064 18.18 -22.46 9.97
CA ASP A 1064 18.65 -21.07 9.88
C ASP A 1064 19.50 -20.82 8.62
N ILE A 1065 19.41 -21.69 7.62
CA ILE A 1065 20.11 -21.50 6.34
C ILE A 1065 19.45 -20.35 5.57
N VAL A 1066 20.27 -19.43 5.09
CA VAL A 1066 19.81 -18.23 4.37
C VAL A 1066 20.28 -18.18 2.92
N GLU A 1067 21.40 -18.83 2.60
CA GLU A 1067 21.91 -18.97 1.23
C GLU A 1067 22.75 -20.23 1.07
N VAL A 1068 22.82 -20.74 -0.16
CA VAL A 1068 23.71 -21.83 -0.54
C VAL A 1068 24.51 -21.38 -1.76
N SER A 1069 25.83 -21.59 -1.71
CA SER A 1069 26.76 -21.39 -2.82
C SER A 1069 27.46 -22.71 -3.14
N SER A 1070 28.08 -22.82 -4.31
CA SER A 1070 28.71 -24.06 -4.75
C SER A 1070 30.05 -23.85 -5.41
N THR A 1071 30.91 -24.85 -5.26
CA THR A 1071 32.02 -25.11 -6.18
C THR A 1071 31.54 -26.08 -7.26
N LEU A 1072 32.45 -26.63 -8.08
CA LEU A 1072 32.05 -27.63 -9.06
C LEU A 1072 31.49 -28.92 -8.41
N PHE A 1073 31.97 -29.29 -7.22
CA PHE A 1073 31.68 -30.58 -6.57
C PHE A 1073 31.16 -30.48 -5.13
N ALA A 1074 31.20 -29.30 -4.51
CA ALA A 1074 30.75 -29.09 -3.14
C ALA A 1074 29.75 -27.93 -3.03
N PHE A 1075 29.06 -27.89 -1.90
CA PHE A 1075 28.21 -26.77 -1.51
C PHE A 1075 28.66 -26.21 -0.17
N ALA A 1076 28.46 -24.92 0.02
CA ALA A 1076 28.60 -24.22 1.27
C ALA A 1076 27.33 -23.41 1.54
N ALA A 1077 26.76 -23.56 2.72
CA ALA A 1077 25.59 -22.82 3.15
C ALA A 1077 25.97 -21.85 4.25
N ARG A 1078 25.58 -20.58 4.06
CA ARG A 1078 25.65 -19.59 5.12
C ARG A 1078 24.38 -19.71 5.96
N ARG A 1079 24.60 -19.83 7.25
CA ARG A 1079 23.57 -19.74 8.27
C ARG A 1079 23.47 -18.27 8.64
N GLY A 1080 22.29 -17.74 8.90
CA GLY A 1080 22.24 -16.31 9.21
C GLY A 1080 22.63 -15.96 10.65
N ASN A 1081 22.99 -16.95 11.47
CA ASN A 1081 23.88 -16.71 12.60
C ASN A 1081 25.30 -16.24 12.19
N GLY A 1082 25.59 -16.18 10.89
CA GLY A 1082 26.86 -15.78 10.33
C GLY A 1082 27.91 -16.90 10.29
N HIS A 1083 27.56 -18.12 10.71
CA HIS A 1083 28.39 -19.29 10.50
C HIS A 1083 28.21 -19.86 9.09
N VAL A 1084 29.18 -20.68 8.66
CA VAL A 1084 29.13 -21.40 7.39
C VAL A 1084 29.31 -22.89 7.64
N VAL A 1085 28.53 -23.69 6.92
CA VAL A 1085 28.67 -25.14 6.84
C VAL A 1085 28.89 -25.54 5.39
N ALA A 1086 29.63 -26.61 5.15
CA ALA A 1086 29.87 -27.13 3.81
C ALA A 1086 29.73 -28.65 3.82
N TRP A 1087 29.45 -29.23 2.67
CA TRP A 1087 29.39 -30.69 2.52
C TRP A 1087 29.99 -31.14 1.19
N CYS A 1088 30.25 -32.44 1.13
CA CYS A 1088 31.01 -33.16 0.10
C CYS A 1088 32.53 -33.12 0.33
N ASP A 1089 33.32 -33.40 -0.71
CA ASP A 1089 34.76 -33.65 -0.60
C ASP A 1089 35.55 -32.38 -0.20
N ALA A 1090 36.38 -32.52 0.83
CA ALA A 1090 37.18 -31.43 1.40
C ALA A 1090 38.17 -30.81 0.40
N SER A 1091 38.69 -31.61 -0.55
CA SER A 1091 39.62 -31.16 -1.60
C SER A 1091 38.98 -30.19 -2.58
N TYR A 1092 37.65 -30.13 -2.59
CA TYR A 1092 36.84 -29.24 -3.42
C TYR A 1092 36.08 -28.19 -2.58
N GLY A 1093 36.49 -27.98 -1.33
CA GLY A 1093 35.89 -27.01 -0.40
C GLY A 1093 34.72 -27.54 0.42
N GLY A 1094 34.39 -28.84 0.35
CA GLY A 1094 33.27 -29.45 1.08
C GLY A 1094 33.45 -29.59 2.59
N ALA A 1095 34.57 -29.13 3.15
CA ALA A 1095 34.81 -29.07 4.59
C ALA A 1095 35.30 -27.66 4.96
N VAL A 1096 34.62 -27.02 5.91
CA VAL A 1096 35.01 -25.70 6.43
C VAL A 1096 36.13 -25.87 7.47
N PRO A 1097 37.29 -25.21 7.31
CA PRO A 1097 38.34 -25.21 8.33
C PRO A 1097 37.83 -24.75 9.70
N ALA A 1098 38.34 -25.33 10.79
CA ALA A 1098 37.83 -25.08 12.14
C ALA A 1098 37.91 -23.59 12.56
N ASP A 1099 38.90 -22.87 12.05
CA ASP A 1099 39.11 -21.45 12.27
C ASP A 1099 38.12 -20.54 11.54
N ILE A 1100 37.59 -21.00 10.41
CA ILE A 1100 36.53 -20.34 9.65
C ILE A 1100 35.15 -20.76 10.20
N ALA A 1101 34.97 -22.02 10.57
CA ALA A 1101 33.71 -22.56 11.11
C ALA A 1101 33.27 -21.86 12.42
N ARG A 1102 34.23 -21.35 13.20
CA ARG A 1102 33.99 -20.57 14.43
C ARG A 1102 33.61 -19.10 14.20
N LEU A 1103 33.66 -18.60 12.96
CA LEU A 1103 33.24 -17.23 12.64
C LEU A 1103 31.71 -17.16 12.58
N ASP A 1104 31.15 -16.09 13.15
CA ASP A 1104 29.72 -15.78 13.27
C ASP A 1104 29.35 -14.46 12.55
N ASP A 1105 30.27 -13.99 11.70
CA ASP A 1105 30.17 -12.71 11.02
C ASP A 1105 30.28 -12.82 9.50
N ILE A 1106 30.07 -14.00 8.92
CA ILE A 1106 30.04 -14.18 7.46
C ILE A 1106 28.74 -13.60 6.90
N VAL A 1107 28.84 -12.84 5.80
CA VAL A 1107 27.71 -12.17 5.13
C VAL A 1107 27.50 -12.61 3.68
N GLN A 1108 28.55 -13.14 3.05
CA GLN A 1108 28.50 -13.67 1.69
C GLN A 1108 29.49 -14.83 1.58
N VAL A 1109 29.09 -15.91 0.91
CA VAL A 1109 29.99 -16.96 0.40
C VAL A 1109 29.92 -16.96 -1.13
N CYS A 1110 31.05 -17.17 -1.81
CA CYS A 1110 31.07 -17.47 -3.25
C CYS A 1110 32.09 -18.57 -3.59
N GLY A 1111 31.81 -19.33 -4.65
CA GLY A 1111 32.65 -20.45 -5.08
C GLY A 1111 33.37 -20.21 -6.40
N ALA A 1112 34.63 -20.63 -6.46
CA ALA A 1112 35.36 -20.96 -7.68
C ALA A 1112 35.22 -22.47 -7.97
N SER A 1113 35.98 -23.05 -8.91
CA SER A 1113 35.81 -24.48 -9.26
C SER A 1113 36.04 -25.45 -8.10
N THR A 1114 37.00 -25.14 -7.21
CA THR A 1114 37.49 -26.05 -6.15
C THR A 1114 37.76 -25.34 -4.82
N ALA A 1115 37.39 -24.05 -4.71
CA ALA A 1115 37.62 -23.22 -3.53
C ALA A 1115 36.43 -22.32 -3.26
N PHE A 1116 36.29 -21.88 -2.00
CA PHE A 1116 35.32 -20.89 -1.57
C PHE A 1116 36.03 -19.67 -0.98
N ALA A 1117 35.41 -18.50 -1.12
CA ALA A 1117 35.76 -17.29 -0.40
C ALA A 1117 34.53 -16.77 0.36
N ALA A 1118 34.75 -16.22 1.54
CA ALA A 1118 33.70 -15.69 2.39
C ALA A 1118 34.04 -14.29 2.90
N LEU A 1119 33.07 -13.39 2.73
CA LEU A 1119 33.12 -12.01 3.17
C LEU A 1119 32.60 -11.91 4.60
N ARG A 1120 33.33 -11.19 5.45
CA ARG A 1120 32.96 -10.92 6.85
C ARG A 1120 32.33 -9.54 7.02
N LYS A 1121 31.46 -9.35 8.01
CA LYS A 1121 30.80 -8.07 8.36
C LYS A 1121 31.80 -6.92 8.55
N ASN A 1122 32.99 -7.23 9.05
CA ASN A 1122 34.07 -6.25 9.26
C ASN A 1122 34.77 -5.80 7.96
N GLY A 1123 34.41 -6.37 6.80
CA GLY A 1123 35.00 -6.05 5.50
C GLY A 1123 36.31 -6.78 5.18
N THR A 1124 36.63 -7.85 5.91
CA THR A 1124 37.74 -8.78 5.61
C THR A 1124 37.24 -10.06 4.94
N VAL A 1125 38.16 -10.85 4.37
CA VAL A 1125 37.82 -12.05 3.59
C VAL A 1125 38.64 -13.24 4.06
N VAL A 1126 37.99 -14.39 4.17
CA VAL A 1126 38.62 -15.69 4.41
C VAL A 1126 38.33 -16.62 3.24
N ALA A 1127 39.19 -17.60 2.97
CA ALA A 1127 38.99 -18.57 1.91
C ALA A 1127 39.43 -19.96 2.35
N TRP A 1128 38.91 -21.00 1.67
CA TRP A 1128 39.31 -22.38 1.88
C TRP A 1128 39.12 -23.22 0.60
N GLY A 1129 39.67 -24.44 0.62
CA GLY A 1129 39.74 -25.34 -0.55
C GLY A 1129 41.09 -25.25 -1.25
N ASP A 1130 41.12 -25.47 -2.55
CA ASP A 1130 42.36 -25.46 -3.33
C ASP A 1130 42.99 -24.06 -3.40
N ALA A 1131 44.20 -23.92 -2.87
CA ALA A 1131 44.95 -22.66 -2.87
C ALA A 1131 45.18 -22.11 -4.29
N THR A 1132 45.35 -22.97 -5.30
CA THR A 1132 45.56 -22.53 -6.69
C THR A 1132 44.31 -21.92 -7.31
N SER A 1133 43.13 -22.29 -6.82
CA SER A 1133 41.84 -21.68 -7.16
C SER A 1133 41.44 -20.52 -6.25
N GLY A 1134 42.33 -20.09 -5.35
CA GLY A 1134 42.09 -18.97 -4.44
C GLY A 1134 41.63 -19.35 -3.03
N GLY A 1135 41.80 -20.61 -2.63
CA GLY A 1135 41.55 -21.08 -1.25
C GLY A 1135 42.52 -20.52 -0.20
N ASP A 1136 43.52 -19.72 -0.60
CA ASP A 1136 44.47 -19.04 0.29
C ASP A 1136 44.48 -17.52 0.02
N THR A 1137 44.14 -16.72 1.03
CA THR A 1137 44.15 -15.25 0.97
C THR A 1137 45.42 -14.62 1.54
N THR A 1138 46.32 -15.41 2.14
CA THR A 1138 47.55 -14.91 2.81
C THR A 1138 48.36 -13.92 1.95
N PRO A 1139 48.56 -14.15 0.64
CA PRO A 1139 49.34 -13.24 -0.21
C PRO A 1139 48.75 -11.83 -0.36
N VAL A 1140 47.43 -11.67 -0.16
CA VAL A 1140 46.68 -10.42 -0.38
C VAL A 1140 45.93 -9.95 0.88
N ALA A 1141 46.19 -10.56 2.04
CA ALA A 1141 45.43 -10.32 3.27
C ALA A 1141 45.42 -8.86 3.71
N SER A 1142 46.52 -8.13 3.52
CA SER A 1142 46.61 -6.69 3.82
C SER A 1142 45.74 -5.82 2.92
N GLU A 1143 45.38 -6.31 1.74
CA GLU A 1143 44.54 -5.61 0.77
C GLU A 1143 43.06 -5.99 0.92
N LEU A 1144 42.74 -7.14 1.51
CA LEU A 1144 41.36 -7.58 1.73
C LEU A 1144 40.73 -6.91 2.97
N THR A 1145 40.61 -5.60 2.90
CA THR A 1145 39.99 -4.73 3.90
C THR A 1145 38.95 -3.82 3.25
N GLN A 1146 37.90 -3.44 4.00
CA GLN A 1146 36.77 -2.65 3.49
C GLN A 1146 36.09 -3.27 2.27
N VAL A 1147 36.13 -4.60 2.13
CA VAL A 1147 35.48 -5.33 1.05
C VAL A 1147 33.97 -5.22 1.21
N LEU A 1148 33.27 -4.92 0.11
CA LEU A 1148 31.80 -4.87 0.06
C LEU A 1148 31.20 -6.03 -0.73
N ALA A 1149 31.92 -6.55 -1.73
CA ALA A 1149 31.42 -7.60 -2.61
C ALA A 1149 32.53 -8.54 -3.07
N LEU A 1150 32.21 -9.84 -3.14
CA LEU A 1150 33.07 -10.89 -3.69
C LEU A 1150 32.49 -11.50 -4.97
N TYR A 1151 33.33 -11.59 -5.99
CA TYR A 1151 33.04 -12.19 -7.29
C TYR A 1151 34.00 -13.35 -7.53
N SER A 1152 33.58 -14.32 -8.34
CA SER A 1152 34.40 -15.48 -8.70
C SER A 1152 34.41 -15.74 -10.20
N ASN A 1153 35.42 -16.47 -10.61
CA ASN A 1153 35.46 -17.16 -11.89
C ASN A 1153 35.86 -18.62 -11.64
N ALA A 1154 36.19 -19.38 -12.69
CA ALA A 1154 36.54 -20.78 -12.49
C ALA A 1154 37.80 -21.00 -11.63
N HIS A 1155 38.76 -20.06 -11.60
CA HIS A 1155 40.11 -20.25 -11.06
C HIS A 1155 40.57 -19.22 -10.03
N GLY A 1156 39.71 -18.31 -9.61
CA GLY A 1156 40.06 -17.29 -8.63
C GLY A 1156 38.90 -16.38 -8.26
N PHE A 1157 39.22 -15.38 -7.46
CA PHE A 1157 38.27 -14.46 -6.87
C PHE A 1157 38.70 -13.01 -7.09
N THR A 1158 37.70 -12.13 -7.04
CA THR A 1158 37.87 -10.68 -7.09
C THR A 1158 37.05 -10.03 -5.99
N ALA A 1159 37.65 -9.15 -5.21
CA ALA A 1159 37.01 -8.34 -4.19
C ALA A 1159 36.90 -6.89 -4.64
N LEU A 1160 35.71 -6.30 -4.46
CA LEU A 1160 35.47 -4.87 -4.67
C LEU A 1160 35.29 -4.18 -3.31
N THR A 1161 36.10 -3.15 -3.06
CA THR A 1161 36.16 -2.46 -1.77
C THR A 1161 35.45 -1.11 -1.77
N ALA A 1162 35.10 -0.62 -0.58
CA ALA A 1162 34.45 0.68 -0.40
C ALA A 1162 35.30 1.86 -0.89
N ASP A 1163 36.63 1.73 -0.87
CA ASP A 1163 37.59 2.72 -1.37
C ASP A 1163 37.95 2.53 -2.85
N GLY A 1164 37.20 1.70 -3.58
CA GLY A 1164 37.30 1.56 -5.04
C GLY A 1164 38.49 0.74 -5.52
N ARG A 1165 39.11 -0.08 -4.66
CA ARG A 1165 40.12 -1.06 -5.07
C ARG A 1165 39.45 -2.32 -5.60
N VAL A 1166 40.12 -2.94 -6.58
CA VAL A 1166 39.79 -4.26 -7.10
C VAL A 1166 40.96 -5.17 -6.76
N VAL A 1167 40.75 -6.10 -5.83
CA VAL A 1167 41.78 -7.01 -5.31
C VAL A 1167 41.50 -8.41 -5.84
N THR A 1168 42.50 -9.08 -6.41
CA THR A 1168 42.35 -10.40 -7.04
C THR A 1168 43.29 -11.42 -6.42
N TRP A 1169 42.88 -12.69 -6.36
CA TRP A 1169 43.74 -13.80 -5.96
C TRP A 1169 43.25 -15.14 -6.55
N GLY A 1170 44.09 -16.17 -6.46
CA GLY A 1170 43.91 -17.46 -7.14
C GLY A 1170 44.93 -17.63 -8.27
N HIS A 1171 44.58 -18.37 -9.32
CA HIS A 1171 45.54 -18.68 -10.38
C HIS A 1171 45.91 -17.40 -11.15
N PRO A 1172 47.20 -16.99 -11.23
CA PRO A 1172 47.60 -15.72 -11.84
C PRO A 1172 47.10 -15.53 -13.27
N SER A 1173 47.39 -16.50 -14.15
CA SER A 1173 46.92 -16.48 -15.56
C SER A 1173 45.42 -16.68 -15.73
N GLY A 1174 44.70 -17.08 -14.67
CA GLY A 1174 43.26 -17.29 -14.66
C GLY A 1174 42.49 -16.08 -14.12
N GLY A 1175 43.15 -14.94 -13.90
CA GLY A 1175 42.53 -13.72 -13.36
C GLY A 1175 42.83 -13.45 -11.88
N GLY A 1176 43.65 -14.29 -11.23
CA GLY A 1176 44.13 -14.04 -9.86
C GLY A 1176 45.14 -12.88 -9.75
N ASP A 1177 45.73 -12.45 -10.86
CA ASP A 1177 46.60 -11.27 -10.94
C ASP A 1177 45.99 -10.22 -11.88
N SER A 1178 45.66 -9.05 -11.33
CA SER A 1178 45.12 -7.89 -12.05
C SER A 1178 46.08 -6.71 -12.11
N SER A 1179 47.33 -6.87 -11.64
CA SER A 1179 48.32 -5.80 -11.52
C SER A 1179 48.52 -5.00 -12.82
N ALA A 1180 48.53 -5.70 -13.97
CA ALA A 1180 48.71 -5.10 -15.30
C ALA A 1180 47.57 -4.17 -15.74
N VAL A 1181 46.40 -4.24 -15.11
CA VAL A 1181 45.20 -3.46 -15.49
C VAL A 1181 44.68 -2.57 -14.35
N GLN A 1182 45.42 -2.42 -13.25
CA GLN A 1182 44.98 -1.64 -12.09
C GLN A 1182 44.65 -0.18 -12.43
N ASP A 1183 45.38 0.45 -13.36
CA ASP A 1183 45.08 1.80 -13.85
C ASP A 1183 43.71 1.92 -14.53
N ARG A 1184 43.13 0.80 -14.96
CA ARG A 1184 41.79 0.73 -15.54
C ARG A 1184 40.72 0.30 -14.54
N LEU A 1185 41.09 -0.27 -13.39
CA LEU A 1185 40.15 -0.81 -12.40
C LEU A 1185 39.97 0.13 -11.19
N ARG A 1186 41.06 0.59 -10.59
CA ARG A 1186 41.03 1.32 -9.32
C ARG A 1186 40.30 2.66 -9.46
N GLY A 1187 39.25 2.83 -8.67
CA GLY A 1187 38.37 4.01 -8.68
C GLY A 1187 37.54 4.18 -9.96
N LYS A 1188 37.50 3.15 -10.82
CA LYS A 1188 36.76 3.16 -12.10
C LYS A 1188 35.68 2.08 -12.17
N VAL A 1189 35.64 1.20 -11.19
CA VAL A 1189 34.60 0.18 -10.98
C VAL A 1189 34.03 0.45 -9.60
N SER A 1190 32.83 0.99 -9.52
CA SER A 1190 32.19 1.31 -8.24
C SER A 1190 31.10 0.31 -7.90
N TYR A 1191 31.00 -0.04 -6.62
CA TYR A 1191 29.90 -0.84 -6.09
C TYR A 1191 28.61 0.00 -6.02
N ARG A 1192 28.73 1.24 -5.52
CA ARG A 1192 27.65 2.23 -5.52
C ARG A 1192 27.58 2.91 -6.88
N ALA A 1193 26.37 3.15 -7.36
CA ALA A 1193 26.13 3.84 -8.62
C ALA A 1193 26.51 5.32 -8.52
N THR A 1194 27.33 5.75 -9.47
CA THR A 1194 27.73 7.14 -9.67
C THR A 1194 26.70 7.87 -10.54
N PRO A 1195 26.69 9.21 -10.61
CA PRO A 1195 25.82 9.92 -11.54
C PRO A 1195 25.98 9.46 -13.00
N ALA A 1196 27.21 9.14 -13.42
CA ALA A 1196 27.50 8.64 -14.77
C ALA A 1196 26.87 7.26 -15.02
N SER A 1197 27.08 6.30 -14.12
CA SER A 1197 26.54 4.95 -14.30
C SER A 1197 25.01 4.90 -14.19
N ARG A 1198 24.39 5.77 -13.37
CA ARG A 1198 22.93 5.96 -13.34
C ARG A 1198 22.40 6.51 -14.66
N GLY A 1199 23.07 7.51 -15.25
CA GLY A 1199 22.68 8.10 -16.53
C GLY A 1199 22.67 7.07 -17.66
N LEU A 1200 23.66 6.17 -17.70
CA LEU A 1200 23.73 5.08 -18.67
C LEU A 1200 22.59 4.06 -18.49
N ALA A 1201 22.31 3.66 -17.26
CA ALA A 1201 21.18 2.75 -16.96
C ALA A 1201 19.83 3.36 -17.39
N LEU A 1202 19.60 4.64 -17.08
CA LEU A 1202 18.38 5.35 -17.50
C LEU A 1202 18.24 5.41 -19.03
N LYS A 1203 19.35 5.64 -19.75
CA LYS A 1203 19.36 5.66 -21.22
C LYS A 1203 18.92 4.31 -21.79
N ALA A 1204 19.43 3.21 -21.23
CA ALA A 1204 19.02 1.86 -21.63
C ALA A 1204 17.54 1.57 -21.33
N SER A 1205 17.01 1.98 -20.18
CA SER A 1205 15.58 1.80 -19.84
C SER A 1205 14.66 2.54 -20.81
N ARG A 1206 14.96 3.80 -21.13
CA ARG A 1206 14.17 4.60 -22.10
C ARG A 1206 14.16 3.97 -23.50
N TRP A 1207 15.27 3.37 -23.93
CA TRP A 1207 15.32 2.67 -25.22
C TRP A 1207 14.38 1.46 -25.27
N VAL A 1208 14.21 0.74 -24.16
CA VAL A 1208 13.28 -0.39 -24.07
C VAL A 1208 11.83 0.11 -24.13
N GLU A 1209 11.50 1.19 -23.40
CA GLU A 1209 10.16 1.80 -23.40
C GLU A 1209 9.75 2.31 -24.79
N LEU A 1210 10.64 3.03 -25.49
CA LEU A 1210 10.40 3.55 -26.84
C LEU A 1210 10.12 2.47 -27.89
N LYS A 1211 10.59 1.23 -27.66
CA LYS A 1211 10.36 0.08 -28.55
C LYS A 1211 9.26 -0.87 -28.08
N ALA A 1212 8.74 -0.70 -26.87
CA ALA A 1212 7.58 -1.43 -26.37
C ALA A 1212 6.23 -0.78 -26.75
N ALA A 1213 6.26 0.46 -27.25
CA ALA A 1213 5.08 1.13 -27.81
C ALA A 1213 4.60 0.42 -29.09
N PRO A 1214 3.29 0.18 -29.27
CA PRO A 1214 2.75 -0.45 -30.47
C PRO A 1214 3.08 0.37 -31.73
N GLU A 1215 3.33 -0.33 -32.85
CA GLU A 1215 3.80 0.23 -34.15
C GLU A 1215 2.92 1.32 -34.78
N SER A 1216 1.80 1.72 -34.15
CA SER A 1216 0.94 2.81 -34.64
C SER A 1216 1.55 4.21 -34.50
N LEU A 1217 2.78 4.36 -33.98
CA LEU A 1217 3.47 5.64 -33.79
C LEU A 1217 4.86 5.74 -34.45
N ALA A 1218 5.25 4.80 -35.33
CA ALA A 1218 6.50 4.93 -36.07
C ALA A 1218 6.37 5.93 -37.25
N ALA A 1219 6.41 7.24 -36.94
CA ALA A 1219 6.75 8.25 -37.93
C ALA A 1219 8.27 8.19 -38.24
N GLU A 1220 8.62 8.43 -39.49
CA GLU A 1220 9.93 8.23 -40.13
C GLU A 1220 11.14 8.80 -39.35
N PRO A 1221 12.35 8.21 -39.53
CA PRO A 1221 13.57 8.73 -38.93
C PRO A 1221 14.03 10.00 -39.65
N THR A 1222 13.96 11.14 -38.99
CA THR A 1222 14.71 12.34 -39.42
C THR A 1222 16.13 12.29 -38.88
N ASP A 1223 17.07 12.28 -39.82
CA ASP A 1223 18.50 12.50 -39.62
C ASP A 1223 18.81 13.85 -38.93
N PHE A 1224 20.07 13.94 -38.46
CA PHE A 1224 20.91 15.11 -38.13
C PHE A 1224 21.10 15.47 -36.64
N PRO A 1225 22.31 15.94 -36.25
CA PRO A 1225 23.66 15.43 -36.47
C PRO A 1225 24.41 15.05 -35.18
#